data_AF-A0A923WAL9-F1
#
_entry.id   AF-A0A923WAL9-F1
#
_cell.length_a   1.000
_cell.length_b   1.000
_cell.length_c   1.000
_cell.angle_alpha   90.00
_cell.angle_beta   90.00
_cell.angle_gamma   90.00
#
_symmetry.space_group_name_H-M   'P 1'
#
loop_
_entity.id
_entity.type
_entity.pdbx_description
1 polymer ?
#
loop_
_entity_poly.entity_id
_entity_poly.type
_entity_poly.pdbx_seq_one_letter_code
_entity_poly.pdbx_strand_id
1 'polypeptide(L)'
;MTAASRIVSFFLLGLLGFLSVPATAQAWRWAQRPTGARGQSAAVATVITATGESYFAYVHQDSLTLGTQTFPGPVVSPGQYITNTVIARYDAAGAVVGFALVGTAAAVEDLELDAAGNLYATGHFSGQLTSGTSALTALGTYDLFVAKWNAAGTIQWLKQGRRQLDNIQQHSQVAIDGAGNVTIAAGFRDSVTFDGHTVTADSGQNTLVVAQYDASGAFRWAKATTGHAPSVVISDLAAAPNGTLHLVGTCYSGFVWDTKPVPPFTGAISYWLKLDVNGQMLDAERFGNLYSYYPQVATDATGAAYIACSSPVLYSTWGDVPLPVPANAESHFSVIRLTPAGTPQWVRTAWVPLGPQGSANIVENTSLRVVSDLPGDGGGDVRVYLGGRFITPDSAVMTCGPFTLHTDRRRLFDGYLLALDGLSGRPAWLLPVGSGPRNEFVSSLGANAAGELTVSGFFMGDTSYFGNTYLLNGPATYIAKLAQRYNLLQGTTFQDPNTNGRRDAGESALESVVVAAEPGPTYFTTSSTGQYSAVADLGTYTLSIPNPPRYHTAVASGSATASFSSYGNVSTGHDFAIQGIPGQQDLQVFVTPMSRARPGFAVSYRLTARNVGTVPVAAGNLRLTIPETLLAYVSSTPAGTHAGSTTSWA
;
A
#
# COMPACT_ATOMS: atom_id res chain seq x y z
N MET A 1 16.68 -72.21 -22.55
CA MET A 1 15.43 -71.52 -22.18
C MET A 1 15.70 -70.01 -22.20
N THR A 2 14.97 -69.29 -23.09
CA THR A 2 14.67 -67.82 -23.14
C THR A 2 15.83 -66.80 -23.13
N ALA A 3 16.14 -66.05 -24.21
CA ALA A 3 15.42 -64.92 -24.87
C ALA A 3 15.35 -63.65 -23.96
N ALA A 4 15.54 -62.38 -24.36
CA ALA A 4 15.79 -61.68 -25.62
C ALA A 4 16.18 -60.21 -25.30
N SER A 5 16.61 -59.47 -26.33
CA SER A 5 16.82 -58.02 -26.40
C SER A 5 15.52 -57.19 -26.44
N ARG A 6 15.61 -55.85 -26.19
CA ARG A 6 14.81 -54.68 -26.69
C ARG A 6 14.64 -53.60 -25.60
N ILE A 7 14.99 -52.32 -25.81
CA ILE A 7 14.32 -51.24 -26.60
C ILE A 7 12.98 -50.77 -25.96
N VAL A 8 13.04 -49.56 -25.37
CA VAL A 8 12.10 -48.40 -25.49
C VAL A 8 10.67 -48.52 -24.91
N SER A 9 10.36 -47.60 -23.96
CA SER A 9 9.06 -46.87 -23.76
C SER A 9 7.85 -47.60 -23.15
N PHE A 10 6.87 -47.01 -22.45
CA PHE A 10 6.50 -45.64 -22.03
C PHE A 10 5.27 -45.74 -21.05
N PHE A 11 4.94 -44.61 -20.38
CA PHE A 11 3.64 -44.16 -19.80
C PHE A 11 3.26 -44.61 -18.36
N LEU A 12 2.96 -43.71 -17.40
CA LEU A 12 1.78 -42.81 -17.44
C LEU A 12 1.86 -41.59 -16.49
N LEU A 13 1.47 -40.46 -17.07
CA LEU A 13 0.97 -39.16 -16.61
C LEU A 13 0.97 -38.76 -15.12
N GLY A 14 1.50 -37.54 -14.90
CA GLY A 14 1.15 -36.61 -13.84
C GLY A 14 1.41 -35.17 -14.30
N LEU A 15 0.50 -34.66 -15.13
CA LEU A 15 0.38 -33.27 -15.58
C LEU A 15 0.16 -32.33 -14.38
N LEU A 16 0.85 -31.18 -14.32
CA LEU A 16 0.27 -29.84 -14.14
C LEU A 16 1.36 -28.82 -13.81
N GLY A 17 1.57 -27.90 -14.75
CA GLY A 17 2.48 -26.78 -14.58
C GLY A 17 1.95 -25.76 -13.58
N PHE A 18 2.88 -24.99 -13.02
CA PHE A 18 2.59 -23.64 -12.56
C PHE A 18 3.70 -22.73 -13.05
N LEU A 19 3.31 -21.85 -13.98
CA LEU A 19 4.03 -20.61 -14.22
C LEU A 19 4.15 -19.89 -12.87
N SER A 20 5.35 -19.41 -12.54
CA SER A 20 5.51 -18.39 -11.51
C SER A 20 6.27 -17.20 -12.10
N VAL A 21 5.61 -16.05 -11.92
CA VAL A 21 5.91 -14.67 -12.32
C VAL A 21 6.97 -14.09 -11.37
N PRO A 22 7.83 -13.14 -11.77
CA PRO A 22 8.88 -12.59 -10.89
C PRO A 22 8.27 -11.69 -9.81
N ALA A 23 8.81 -11.66 -8.59
CA ALA A 23 8.52 -10.59 -7.61
C ALA A 23 9.56 -10.43 -6.49
N THR A 24 9.65 -9.17 -6.06
CA THR A 24 10.26 -8.57 -4.86
C THR A 24 9.68 -9.07 -3.51
N ALA A 25 9.45 -10.38 -3.36
CA ALA A 25 8.36 -10.92 -2.56
C ALA A 25 8.26 -10.48 -1.08
N GLN A 26 7.17 -9.74 -0.82
CA GLN A 26 6.42 -9.75 0.42
C GLN A 26 5.72 -11.12 0.57
N ALA A 27 5.70 -11.69 1.77
CA ALA A 27 5.09 -12.99 2.01
C ALA A 27 4.08 -12.95 3.15
N TRP A 28 2.89 -13.52 2.90
CA TRP A 28 1.89 -13.76 3.93
C TRP A 28 2.43 -14.80 4.91
N ARG A 29 2.63 -14.41 6.16
CA ARG A 29 3.12 -15.30 7.23
C ARG A 29 2.00 -16.19 7.72
N TRP A 30 0.84 -15.59 7.91
CA TRP A 30 -0.38 -16.28 8.26
C TRP A 30 -1.57 -15.44 7.84
N ALA A 31 -2.68 -16.13 7.59
CA ALA A 31 -3.99 -15.54 7.48
C ALA A 31 -4.96 -16.43 8.27
N GLN A 32 -5.91 -15.81 8.95
CA GLN A 32 -6.85 -16.50 9.81
C GLN A 32 -8.24 -15.92 9.63
N ARG A 33 -9.21 -16.80 9.86
CA ARG A 33 -10.61 -16.45 9.94
C ARG A 33 -11.08 -16.64 11.39
N PRO A 34 -11.50 -15.57 12.09
CA PRO A 34 -12.31 -15.70 13.30
C PRO A 34 -13.60 -16.49 13.02
N THR A 35 -13.93 -17.47 13.86
CA THR A 35 -15.09 -18.37 13.65
C THR A 35 -16.30 -17.94 14.48
N GLY A 36 -17.50 -18.40 14.12
CA GLY A 36 -18.75 -18.08 14.83
C GLY A 36 -19.51 -16.86 14.32
N ALA A 37 -18.85 -15.94 13.61
CA ALA A 37 -19.46 -14.75 13.05
C ALA A 37 -20.12 -15.03 11.68
N ARG A 38 -21.45 -14.98 11.59
CA ARG A 38 -22.13 -14.97 10.28
C ARG A 38 -22.10 -13.56 9.71
N GLY A 39 -21.03 -13.18 9.02
CA GLY A 39 -20.97 -11.98 8.16
C GLY A 39 -21.16 -10.60 8.82
N GLN A 40 -21.52 -10.52 10.11
CA GLN A 40 -21.82 -9.28 10.84
C GLN A 40 -20.81 -8.97 11.96
N SER A 41 -19.66 -9.65 11.97
CA SER A 41 -18.57 -9.33 12.90
C SER A 41 -17.34 -8.91 12.11
N ALA A 42 -16.75 -7.76 12.43
CA ALA A 42 -15.64 -7.16 11.71
C ALA A 42 -14.42 -7.02 12.62
N ALA A 43 -13.24 -7.28 12.06
CA ALA A 43 -12.00 -6.77 12.62
C ALA A 43 -11.84 -5.34 12.07
N VAL A 44 -12.04 -4.35 12.93
CA VAL A 44 -12.24 -2.94 12.54
C VAL A 44 -10.96 -2.12 12.68
N ALA A 45 -10.05 -2.52 13.57
CA ALA A 45 -8.76 -1.86 13.77
C ALA A 45 -7.66 -2.88 14.08
N THR A 46 -6.44 -2.61 13.63
CA THR A 46 -5.26 -3.42 13.95
C THR A 46 -4.01 -2.57 14.16
N VAL A 47 -3.17 -3.01 15.10
CA VAL A 47 -1.84 -2.47 15.36
C VAL A 47 -0.83 -3.59 15.56
N ILE A 48 0.43 -3.33 15.26
CA ILE A 48 1.52 -4.29 15.38
C ILE A 48 2.69 -3.65 16.14
N THR A 49 3.15 -4.36 17.15
CA THR A 49 4.30 -3.96 17.98
C THR A 49 5.61 -4.11 17.20
N ALA A 50 6.67 -3.46 17.70
CA ALA A 50 8.02 -3.61 17.15
C ALA A 50 8.55 -5.06 17.19
N THR A 51 8.08 -5.87 18.14
CA THR A 51 8.46 -7.29 18.26
C THR A 51 7.67 -8.19 17.30
N GLY A 52 6.63 -7.66 16.67
CA GLY A 52 5.78 -8.37 15.72
C GLY A 52 4.53 -9.02 16.32
N GLU A 53 4.27 -8.84 17.63
CA GLU A 53 2.95 -9.15 18.20
C GLU A 53 1.92 -8.15 17.69
N SER A 54 0.68 -8.59 17.50
CA SER A 54 -0.38 -7.78 16.90
C SER A 54 -1.66 -7.79 17.71
N TYR A 55 -2.38 -6.68 17.66
CA TYR A 55 -3.71 -6.55 18.25
C TYR A 55 -4.74 -6.35 17.15
N PHE A 56 -5.90 -6.97 17.32
CA PHE A 56 -7.07 -6.77 16.46
C PHE A 56 -8.27 -6.46 17.34
N ALA A 57 -8.95 -5.36 17.04
CA ALA A 57 -10.25 -5.04 17.61
C ALA A 57 -11.35 -5.69 16.78
N TYR A 58 -12.14 -6.53 17.42
CA TYR A 58 -13.32 -7.15 16.84
C TYR A 58 -14.56 -6.46 17.36
N VAL A 59 -15.51 -6.22 16.46
CA VAL A 59 -16.88 -5.80 16.78
C VAL A 59 -17.80 -6.89 16.25
N HIS A 60 -18.68 -7.45 17.09
CA HIS A 60 -19.46 -8.63 16.76
C HIS A 60 -20.92 -8.59 17.25
N GLN A 61 -21.85 -9.07 16.43
CA GLN A 61 -23.28 -9.22 16.75
C GLN A 61 -23.68 -10.68 17.04
N ASP A 62 -22.86 -11.63 16.60
CA ASP A 62 -23.02 -13.06 16.85
C ASP A 62 -21.94 -13.55 17.82
N SER A 63 -21.97 -14.84 18.14
CA SER A 63 -20.86 -15.47 18.86
C SER A 63 -19.54 -15.33 18.08
N LEU A 64 -18.48 -14.86 18.72
CA LEU A 64 -17.15 -14.74 18.14
C LEU A 64 -16.21 -15.75 18.80
N THR A 65 -15.51 -16.57 18.03
CA THR A 65 -14.52 -17.52 18.54
C THR A 65 -13.13 -17.17 18.04
N LEU A 66 -12.21 -17.00 19.00
CA LEU A 66 -10.81 -16.64 18.78
C LEU A 66 -9.94 -17.66 19.51
N GLY A 67 -9.18 -18.47 18.76
CA GLY A 67 -8.46 -19.61 19.32
C GLY A 67 -9.44 -20.61 19.94
N THR A 68 -9.30 -20.88 21.24
CA THR A 68 -10.18 -21.78 22.00
C THR A 68 -11.29 -21.05 22.78
N GLN A 69 -11.33 -19.71 22.74
CA GLN A 69 -12.30 -18.93 23.50
C GLN A 69 -13.45 -18.49 22.62
N THR A 70 -14.68 -18.59 23.14
CA THR A 70 -15.91 -18.12 22.49
C THR A 70 -16.57 -17.03 23.32
N PHE A 71 -16.81 -15.89 22.68
CA PHE A 71 -17.50 -14.73 23.21
C PHE A 71 -18.95 -14.73 22.68
N PRO A 72 -19.97 -14.67 23.55
CA PRO A 72 -21.36 -14.63 23.11
C PRO A 72 -21.70 -13.30 22.42
N GLY A 73 -22.64 -13.35 21.48
CA GLY A 73 -23.25 -12.13 20.93
C GLY A 73 -24.07 -11.38 21.99
N PRO A 74 -24.40 -10.10 21.75
CA PRO A 74 -25.24 -9.31 22.64
C PRO A 74 -26.63 -9.93 22.82
N VAL A 75 -27.15 -9.86 24.04
CA VAL A 75 -28.53 -10.27 24.36
C VAL A 75 -29.46 -9.09 24.07
N VAL A 76 -30.20 -9.13 22.96
CA VAL A 76 -31.08 -8.02 22.51
C VAL A 76 -32.56 -8.32 22.59
N SER A 77 -33.37 -7.28 22.84
CA SER A 77 -34.79 -7.26 22.49
C SER A 77 -34.96 -7.06 20.96
N PRO A 78 -36.03 -7.55 20.31
CA PRO A 78 -36.23 -7.38 18.88
C PRO A 78 -36.17 -5.90 18.45
N GLY A 79 -35.29 -5.57 17.50
CA GLY A 79 -35.17 -4.24 16.90
C GLY A 79 -34.01 -3.36 17.38
N GLN A 80 -33.17 -3.82 18.32
CA GLN A 80 -31.93 -3.10 18.70
C GLN A 80 -30.69 -3.65 17.98
N TYR A 81 -29.91 -2.75 17.37
CA TYR A 81 -28.58 -3.04 16.84
C TYR A 81 -27.53 -2.65 17.88
N ILE A 82 -27.11 -3.61 18.69
CA ILE A 82 -25.94 -3.48 19.57
C ILE A 82 -24.87 -4.47 19.14
N THR A 83 -23.63 -4.10 19.36
CA THR A 83 -22.44 -4.90 19.08
C THR A 83 -21.68 -5.14 20.38
N ASN A 84 -20.96 -6.25 20.47
CA ASN A 84 -19.95 -6.47 21.50
C ASN A 84 -18.56 -6.25 20.90
N THR A 85 -17.58 -5.97 21.76
CA THR A 85 -16.20 -5.79 21.31
C THR A 85 -15.22 -6.65 22.09
N VAL A 86 -14.20 -7.14 21.38
CA VAL A 86 -13.05 -7.85 21.94
C VAL A 86 -11.79 -7.30 21.29
N ILE A 87 -10.80 -6.90 22.10
CA ILE A 87 -9.44 -6.67 21.59
C ILE A 87 -8.61 -7.91 21.89
N ALA A 88 -8.22 -8.65 20.85
CA ALA A 88 -7.40 -9.85 21.00
C ALA A 88 -5.94 -9.58 20.59
N ARG A 89 -5.03 -10.18 21.35
CA ARG A 89 -3.58 -10.14 21.14
C ARG A 89 -3.13 -11.45 20.49
N TYR A 90 -2.30 -11.31 19.48
CA TYR A 90 -1.71 -12.40 18.71
C TYR A 90 -0.19 -12.32 18.79
N ASP A 91 0.46 -13.47 18.92
CA ASP A 91 1.91 -13.54 18.76
C ASP A 91 2.34 -13.35 17.29
N ALA A 92 3.65 -13.29 17.05
CA ALA A 92 4.18 -13.10 15.70
C ALA A 92 3.81 -14.24 14.73
N ALA A 93 3.50 -15.44 15.24
CA ALA A 93 3.10 -16.62 14.46
C ALA A 93 1.57 -16.70 14.24
N GLY A 94 0.80 -15.79 14.85
CA GLY A 94 -0.65 -15.71 14.71
C GLY A 94 -1.41 -16.55 15.75
N ALA A 95 -0.78 -17.05 16.81
CA ALA A 95 -1.54 -17.67 17.90
C ALA A 95 -2.15 -16.60 18.81
N VAL A 96 -3.38 -16.81 19.27
CA VAL A 96 -4.03 -15.93 20.26
C VAL A 96 -3.33 -16.12 21.61
N VAL A 97 -2.80 -15.03 22.16
CA VAL A 97 -2.05 -15.05 23.44
C VAL A 97 -2.74 -14.28 24.57
N GLY A 98 -3.79 -13.52 24.28
CA GLY A 98 -4.56 -12.84 25.32
C GLY A 98 -5.62 -11.89 24.78
N PHE A 99 -6.33 -11.23 25.70
CA PHE A 99 -7.39 -10.27 25.42
C PHE A 99 -7.23 -9.04 26.31
N ALA A 100 -7.32 -7.84 25.73
CA ALA A 100 -7.12 -6.58 26.46
C ALA A 100 -8.46 -5.94 26.90
N LEU A 101 -9.50 -6.04 26.08
CA LEU A 101 -10.83 -5.48 26.35
C LEU A 101 -11.90 -6.49 25.96
N VAL A 102 -12.92 -6.60 26.80
CA VAL A 102 -14.17 -7.32 26.50
C VAL A 102 -15.32 -6.44 26.93
N GLY A 103 -16.07 -5.92 25.97
CA GLY A 103 -17.19 -5.01 26.19
C GLY A 103 -18.50 -5.59 25.68
N THR A 104 -19.54 -5.54 26.50
CA THR A 104 -20.92 -5.80 26.07
C THR A 104 -21.56 -4.51 25.60
N ALA A 105 -22.28 -4.53 24.47
CA ALA A 105 -22.93 -3.34 23.91
C ALA A 105 -21.96 -2.16 23.69
N ALA A 106 -20.77 -2.46 23.16
CA ALA A 106 -19.66 -1.56 22.94
C ALA A 106 -18.98 -1.83 21.58
N ALA A 107 -18.41 -0.78 20.99
CA ALA A 107 -17.55 -0.89 19.81
C ALA A 107 -16.25 -0.10 20.03
N VAL A 108 -15.13 -0.75 19.74
CA VAL A 108 -13.83 -0.08 19.54
C VAL A 108 -13.82 0.44 18.11
N GLU A 109 -13.41 1.70 17.94
CA GLU A 109 -13.31 2.34 16.63
C GLU A 109 -11.86 2.50 16.17
N ASP A 110 -10.93 2.61 17.12
CA ASP A 110 -9.53 2.88 16.81
C ASP A 110 -8.57 2.30 17.87
N LEU A 111 -7.38 1.93 17.41
CA LEU A 111 -6.28 1.36 18.19
C LEU A 111 -4.97 2.04 17.81
N GLU A 112 -4.15 2.36 18.82
CA GLU A 112 -2.81 2.92 18.62
C GLU A 112 -1.81 2.36 19.63
N LEU A 113 -0.52 2.35 19.27
CA LEU A 113 0.58 1.95 20.15
C LEU A 113 1.50 3.14 20.40
N ASP A 114 1.97 3.31 21.63
CA ASP A 114 3.13 4.18 21.86
C ASP A 114 4.45 3.44 21.58
N ALA A 115 5.56 4.19 21.53
CA ALA A 115 6.88 3.64 21.28
C ALA A 115 7.35 2.60 22.33
N ALA A 116 6.74 2.60 23.52
CA ALA A 116 7.01 1.60 24.56
C ALA A 116 6.15 0.33 24.39
N GLY A 117 5.28 0.28 23.39
CA GLY A 117 4.39 -0.83 23.11
C GLY A 117 3.14 -0.86 24.00
N ASN A 118 2.81 0.25 24.68
CA ASN A 118 1.55 0.35 25.40
C ASN A 118 0.41 0.54 24.40
N LEU A 119 -0.70 -0.16 24.63
CA LEU A 119 -1.88 -0.15 23.77
C LEU A 119 -2.87 0.91 24.23
N TYR A 120 -3.41 1.65 23.29
CA TYR A 120 -4.51 2.58 23.49
C TYR A 120 -5.69 2.21 22.61
N ALA A 121 -6.90 2.39 23.12
CA ALA A 121 -8.12 2.18 22.37
C ALA A 121 -9.14 3.26 22.72
N THR A 122 -9.95 3.65 21.72
CA THR A 122 -11.12 4.50 21.90
C THR A 122 -12.33 3.89 21.20
N GLY A 123 -13.51 4.30 21.66
CA GLY A 123 -14.77 3.89 21.06
C GLY A 123 -15.95 4.38 21.88
N HIS A 124 -17.08 3.71 21.69
CA HIS A 124 -18.31 3.99 22.42
C HIS A 124 -18.85 2.73 23.09
N PHE A 125 -19.63 2.92 24.16
CA PHE A 125 -20.25 1.82 24.88
C PHE A 125 -21.59 2.24 25.50
N SER A 126 -22.48 1.27 25.65
CA SER A 126 -23.71 1.37 26.44
C SER A 126 -23.69 0.32 27.55
N GLY A 127 -24.43 0.53 28.63
CA GLY A 127 -24.41 -0.40 29.77
C GLY A 127 -23.05 -0.42 30.48
N GLN A 128 -22.38 -1.56 30.53
CA GLN A 128 -21.13 -1.75 31.26
C GLN A 128 -19.97 -2.11 30.31
N LEU A 129 -18.84 -1.43 30.48
CA LEU A 129 -17.57 -1.73 29.80
C LEU A 129 -16.53 -2.17 30.83
N THR A 130 -15.88 -3.31 30.61
CA THR A 130 -14.95 -3.91 31.58
C THR A 130 -13.59 -4.23 30.97
N SER A 131 -12.52 -3.95 31.71
CA SER A 131 -11.17 -4.44 31.40
C SER A 131 -10.42 -4.72 32.71
N GLY A 132 -10.03 -5.98 32.92
CA GLY A 132 -9.44 -6.41 34.20
C GLY A 132 -10.36 -6.10 35.38
N THR A 133 -9.84 -5.38 36.38
CA THR A 133 -10.61 -4.92 37.56
C THR A 133 -11.29 -3.57 37.36
N SER A 134 -11.09 -2.91 36.22
CA SER A 134 -11.68 -1.61 35.91
C SER A 134 -13.01 -1.78 35.18
N ALA A 135 -14.01 -0.99 35.56
CA ALA A 135 -15.32 -0.98 34.92
C ALA A 135 -15.87 0.45 34.80
N LEU A 136 -16.52 0.73 33.68
CA LEU A 136 -17.32 1.93 33.46
C LEU A 136 -18.79 1.55 33.28
N THR A 137 -19.67 2.46 33.71
CA THR A 137 -21.11 2.35 33.44
C THR A 137 -21.54 3.57 32.65
N ALA A 138 -22.19 3.32 31.51
CA ALA A 138 -22.72 4.38 30.67
C ALA A 138 -23.86 5.10 31.39
N LEU A 139 -23.87 6.42 31.33
CA LEU A 139 -24.91 7.26 31.95
C LEU A 139 -25.94 7.75 30.92
N GLY A 140 -25.56 7.79 29.64
CA GLY A 140 -26.47 8.03 28.52
C GLY A 140 -26.68 6.78 27.66
N THR A 141 -27.30 6.97 26.49
CA THR A 141 -27.53 5.89 25.51
C THR A 141 -26.21 5.24 25.07
N TYR A 142 -25.20 6.05 24.77
CA TYR A 142 -23.81 5.62 24.61
C TYR A 142 -22.87 6.68 25.21
N ASP A 143 -21.76 6.24 25.79
CA ASP A 143 -20.67 7.09 26.26
C ASP A 143 -19.39 6.77 25.48
N LEU A 144 -18.49 7.76 25.39
CA LEU A 144 -17.15 7.56 24.85
C LEU A 144 -16.26 6.92 25.92
N PHE A 145 -15.33 6.07 25.50
CA PHE A 145 -14.26 5.60 26.38
C PHE A 145 -12.89 5.79 25.74
N VAL A 146 -11.88 5.91 26.60
CA VAL A 146 -10.48 5.71 26.23
C VAL A 146 -9.82 4.82 27.25
N ALA A 147 -8.94 3.94 26.80
CA ALA A 147 -8.25 2.99 27.66
C ALA A 147 -6.78 2.88 27.29
N LYS A 148 -5.94 2.62 28.30
CA LYS A 148 -4.50 2.35 28.15
C LYS A 148 -4.15 1.04 28.84
N TRP A 149 -3.44 0.17 28.13
CA TRP A 149 -2.79 -1.02 28.66
C TRP A 149 -1.29 -0.89 28.50
N ASN A 150 -0.52 -1.40 29.46
CA ASN A 150 0.92 -1.49 29.29
C ASN A 150 1.30 -2.58 28.27
N ALA A 151 2.57 -2.63 27.86
CA ALA A 151 3.08 -3.66 26.92
C ALA A 151 2.88 -5.12 27.41
N ALA A 152 2.73 -5.32 28.72
CA ALA A 152 2.41 -6.63 29.30
C ALA A 152 0.91 -6.98 29.22
N GLY A 153 0.06 -6.10 28.69
CA GLY A 153 -1.39 -6.28 28.58
C GLY A 153 -2.18 -5.94 29.84
N THR A 154 -1.57 -5.28 30.83
CA THR A 154 -2.25 -4.87 32.08
C THR A 154 -2.86 -3.48 31.91
N ILE A 155 -4.17 -3.35 32.17
CA ILE A 155 -4.88 -2.06 32.15
C ILE A 155 -4.22 -1.07 33.12
N GLN A 156 -3.88 0.12 32.64
CA GLN A 156 -3.33 1.22 33.43
C GLN A 156 -4.44 2.16 33.87
N TRP A 157 -5.32 2.53 32.94
CA TRP A 157 -6.51 3.32 33.22
C TRP A 157 -7.57 3.10 32.15
N LEU A 158 -8.82 3.34 32.53
CA LEU A 158 -10.02 3.31 31.68
C LEU A 158 -10.85 4.54 32.04
N LYS A 159 -11.05 5.45 31.07
CA LYS A 159 -11.71 6.75 31.28
C LYS A 159 -12.92 6.91 30.38
N GLN A 160 -13.85 7.76 30.84
CA GLN A 160 -15.16 7.97 30.23
C GLN A 160 -15.29 9.42 29.75
N GLY A 161 -15.70 9.60 28.49
CA GLY A 161 -16.28 10.84 27.99
C GLY A 161 -17.80 10.75 28.08
N ARG A 162 -18.39 11.34 29.13
CA ARG A 162 -19.82 11.23 29.42
C ARG A 162 -20.65 12.05 28.43
N ARG A 163 -21.63 11.43 27.78
CA ARG A 163 -22.50 11.98 26.74
C ARG A 163 -23.90 11.33 26.77
N GLN A 164 -24.89 12.01 26.21
CA GLN A 164 -26.14 11.40 25.75
C GLN A 164 -26.09 11.26 24.22
N LEU A 165 -25.71 10.07 23.72
CA LEU A 165 -25.57 9.76 22.28
C LEU A 165 -26.88 9.22 21.69
N ASP A 166 -27.68 10.04 21.03
CA ASP A 166 -28.84 9.53 20.27
C ASP A 166 -28.36 9.11 18.86
N ASN A 167 -28.37 7.82 18.51
CA ASN A 167 -28.22 7.17 17.17
C ASN A 167 -27.29 7.70 16.04
N ILE A 168 -26.51 8.78 16.23
CA ILE A 168 -25.67 9.40 15.19
C ILE A 168 -24.27 8.79 15.11
N GLN A 169 -23.65 8.85 13.92
CA GLN A 169 -22.32 8.33 13.57
C GLN A 169 -21.27 8.58 14.67
N GLN A 170 -20.72 7.48 15.20
CA GLN A 170 -20.01 7.41 16.49
C GLN A 170 -18.49 7.28 16.32
N HIS A 171 -17.93 7.93 15.28
CA HIS A 171 -16.50 7.82 15.02
C HIS A 171 -15.71 8.53 16.13
N SER A 172 -14.75 7.79 16.70
CA SER A 172 -13.75 8.33 17.61
C SER A 172 -12.38 7.84 17.16
N GLN A 173 -11.37 8.71 17.29
CA GLN A 173 -9.98 8.43 16.90
C GLN A 173 -9.06 8.75 18.08
N VAL A 174 -7.95 8.03 18.20
CA VAL A 174 -6.95 8.22 19.25
C VAL A 174 -5.56 8.31 18.65
N ALA A 175 -4.76 9.28 19.10
CA ALA A 175 -3.37 9.41 18.70
C ALA A 175 -2.48 9.72 19.90
N ILE A 176 -1.22 9.25 19.84
CA ILE A 176 -0.23 9.42 20.90
C ILE A 176 1.01 10.10 20.33
N ASP A 177 1.42 11.21 20.95
CA ASP A 177 2.64 11.92 20.55
C ASP A 177 3.92 11.31 21.16
N GLY A 178 5.08 11.85 20.76
CA GLY A 178 6.39 11.36 21.23
C GLY A 178 6.65 11.61 22.72
N ALA A 179 5.87 12.48 23.38
CA ALA A 179 5.91 12.68 24.82
C ALA A 179 4.92 11.78 25.58
N GLY A 180 4.13 10.97 24.86
CA GLY A 180 3.10 10.08 25.41
C GLY A 180 1.78 10.77 25.72
N ASN A 181 1.55 12.01 25.25
CA ASN A 181 0.25 12.65 25.40
C ASN A 181 -0.78 11.94 24.51
N VAL A 182 -1.95 11.68 25.07
CA VAL A 182 -3.04 10.97 24.40
C VAL A 182 -4.07 11.97 23.94
N THR A 183 -4.31 12.07 22.64
CA THR A 183 -5.34 12.93 22.07
C THR A 183 -6.47 12.07 21.52
N ILE A 184 -7.71 12.45 21.80
CA ILE A 184 -8.92 11.81 21.28
C ILE A 184 -9.70 12.84 20.50
N ALA A 185 -10.21 12.45 19.34
CA ALA A 185 -11.15 13.23 18.55
C ALA A 185 -12.44 12.44 18.35
N ALA A 186 -13.60 13.04 18.56
CA ALA A 186 -14.88 12.35 18.42
C ALA A 186 -16.03 13.30 18.04
N GLY A 187 -17.07 12.74 17.43
CA GLY A 187 -18.35 13.43 17.28
C GLY A 187 -19.11 13.50 18.61
N PHE A 188 -19.59 14.69 18.98
CA PHE A 188 -20.45 14.93 20.14
C PHE A 188 -21.69 15.79 19.79
N ARG A 189 -22.75 15.70 20.59
CA ARG A 189 -23.95 16.54 20.51
C ARG A 189 -24.26 17.04 21.91
N ASP A 190 -24.79 18.25 22.00
CA ASP A 190 -25.20 18.93 23.23
C ASP A 190 -24.05 19.18 24.20
N SER A 191 -23.59 18.15 24.91
CA SER A 191 -22.39 18.25 25.74
C SER A 191 -21.67 16.92 25.92
N VAL A 192 -20.38 17.00 26.22
CA VAL A 192 -19.53 15.87 26.59
C VAL A 192 -18.66 16.27 27.77
N THR A 193 -18.46 15.36 28.73
CA THR A 193 -17.63 15.63 29.93
C THR A 193 -16.49 14.64 30.05
N PHE A 194 -15.26 15.15 30.14
CA PHE A 194 -14.02 14.39 30.32
C PHE A 194 -13.40 14.73 31.68
N ASP A 195 -13.25 13.75 32.58
CA ASP A 195 -12.66 13.95 33.92
C ASP A 195 -13.23 15.17 34.69
N GLY A 196 -14.52 15.46 34.52
CA GLY A 196 -15.22 16.59 35.16
C GLY A 196 -15.21 17.90 34.34
N HIS A 197 -14.54 17.94 33.19
CA HIS A 197 -14.51 19.08 32.29
C HIS A 197 -15.54 18.92 31.18
N THR A 198 -16.59 19.74 31.21
CA THR A 198 -17.69 19.72 30.24
C THR A 198 -17.42 20.67 29.07
N VAL A 199 -17.57 20.15 27.86
CA VAL A 199 -17.59 20.91 26.60
C VAL A 199 -19.00 20.84 26.01
N THR A 200 -19.54 21.98 25.60
CA THR A 200 -20.91 22.11 25.10
C THR A 200 -20.88 22.47 23.61
N ALA A 201 -21.71 21.80 22.81
CA ALA A 201 -21.91 22.10 21.39
C ALA A 201 -22.71 23.39 21.25
N ASP A 202 -22.42 24.17 20.22
CA ASP A 202 -23.03 25.48 20.00
C ASP A 202 -24.42 25.42 19.34
N SER A 203 -24.75 24.32 18.65
CA SER A 203 -25.86 24.26 17.71
C SER A 203 -26.78 23.04 17.89
N GLY A 204 -26.58 22.20 18.91
CA GLY A 204 -27.32 20.94 19.07
C GLY A 204 -27.17 19.99 17.87
N GLN A 205 -26.16 20.20 17.02
CA GLN A 205 -25.78 19.37 15.88
C GLN A 205 -24.55 18.52 16.24
N ASN A 206 -24.22 17.54 15.38
CA ASN A 206 -23.00 16.75 15.56
C ASN A 206 -21.77 17.65 15.37
N THR A 207 -20.97 17.74 16.41
CA THR A 207 -19.84 18.66 16.56
C THR A 207 -18.58 17.84 16.80
N LEU A 208 -17.44 18.28 16.30
CA LEU A 208 -16.16 17.65 16.62
C LEU A 208 -15.66 18.16 17.99
N VAL A 209 -15.33 17.25 18.90
CA VAL A 209 -14.53 17.53 20.10
C VAL A 209 -13.15 16.92 19.95
N VAL A 210 -12.12 17.62 20.43
CA VAL A 210 -10.78 17.09 20.64
C VAL A 210 -10.43 17.26 22.11
N ALA A 211 -10.00 16.20 22.77
CA ALA A 211 -9.57 16.21 24.16
C ALA A 211 -8.18 15.58 24.29
N GLN A 212 -7.37 16.08 25.21
CA GLN A 212 -6.02 15.58 25.44
C GLN A 212 -5.76 15.24 26.91
N TYR A 213 -5.02 14.16 27.12
CA TYR A 213 -4.46 13.73 28.39
C TYR A 213 -2.94 13.69 28.30
N ASP A 214 -2.24 13.85 29.41
CA ASP A 214 -0.80 13.61 29.47
C ASP A 214 -0.46 12.11 29.54
N ALA A 215 0.84 11.78 29.53
CA ALA A 215 1.33 10.41 29.59
C ALA A 215 0.92 9.63 30.85
N SER A 216 0.63 10.34 31.95
CA SER A 216 0.12 9.76 33.20
C SER A 216 -1.40 9.53 33.17
N GLY A 217 -2.08 10.08 32.16
CA GLY A 217 -3.53 10.08 32.05
C GLY A 217 -4.20 11.24 32.78
N ALA A 218 -3.50 12.33 33.13
CA ALA A 218 -4.15 13.51 33.66
C ALA A 218 -4.76 14.34 32.52
N PHE A 219 -5.98 14.85 32.71
CA PHE A 219 -6.64 15.71 31.73
C PHE A 219 -5.87 17.02 31.51
N ARG A 220 -5.69 17.41 30.24
CA ARG A 220 -5.01 18.66 29.87
C ARG A 220 -5.97 19.72 29.35
N TRP A 221 -6.72 19.40 28.29
CA TRP A 221 -7.64 20.33 27.65
C TRP A 221 -8.68 19.59 26.81
N ALA A 222 -9.81 20.24 26.54
CA ALA A 222 -10.78 19.81 25.55
C ALA A 222 -11.38 21.02 24.84
N LYS A 223 -11.54 20.91 23.52
CA LYS A 223 -12.06 21.97 22.64
C LYS A 223 -13.00 21.40 21.60
N ALA A 224 -13.97 22.19 21.16
CA ALA A 224 -14.93 21.80 20.15
C ALA A 224 -14.97 22.79 18.98
N THR A 225 -15.35 22.29 17.81
CA THR A 225 -15.70 23.13 16.66
C THR A 225 -16.96 23.95 16.95
N THR A 226 -17.06 25.14 16.37
CA THR A 226 -18.25 26.00 16.45
C THR A 226 -18.61 26.58 15.07
N GLY A 227 -19.70 27.34 14.96
CA GLY A 227 -20.07 28.11 13.77
C GLY A 227 -20.43 27.29 12.53
N HIS A 228 -20.90 26.05 12.69
CA HIS A 228 -21.20 25.13 11.58
C HIS A 228 -22.70 24.81 11.46
N ALA A 229 -23.14 24.57 10.22
CA ALA A 229 -24.47 24.06 9.88
C ALA A 229 -24.44 23.47 8.46
N PRO A 230 -24.29 22.13 8.24
CA PRO A 230 -24.50 20.96 9.12
C PRO A 230 -23.20 20.32 9.69
N SER A 231 -23.35 19.15 10.33
CA SER A 231 -22.36 18.34 11.08
C SER A 231 -20.90 18.37 10.61
N VAL A 232 -19.97 18.40 11.57
CA VAL A 232 -18.52 18.14 11.36
C VAL A 232 -18.19 16.71 11.78
N VAL A 233 -17.59 15.93 10.88
CA VAL A 233 -17.24 14.53 11.11
C VAL A 233 -15.73 14.37 11.12
N ILE A 234 -15.21 13.59 12.06
CA ILE A 234 -13.82 13.13 12.07
C ILE A 234 -13.72 11.80 11.33
N SER A 235 -12.66 11.64 10.54
CA SER A 235 -12.33 10.38 9.88
C SER A 235 -11.02 9.78 10.39
N ASP A 236 -10.03 10.62 10.69
CA ASP A 236 -8.73 10.15 11.18
C ASP A 236 -7.99 11.26 11.96
N LEU A 237 -7.12 10.85 12.88
CA LEU A 237 -6.30 11.71 13.75
C LEU A 237 -4.89 11.13 13.85
N ALA A 238 -3.87 11.95 13.58
CA ALA A 238 -2.48 11.58 13.80
C ALA A 238 -1.74 12.63 14.65
N ALA A 239 -0.90 12.16 15.56
CA ALA A 239 0.00 12.99 16.34
C ALA A 239 1.44 12.81 15.85
N ALA A 240 2.12 13.91 15.55
CA ALA A 240 3.54 13.91 15.28
C ALA A 240 4.34 13.75 16.57
N PRO A 241 5.60 13.28 16.51
CA PRO A 241 6.44 13.11 17.71
C PRO A 241 6.62 14.39 18.54
N ASN A 242 6.55 15.56 17.90
CA ASN A 242 6.67 16.85 18.57
C ASN A 242 5.36 17.36 19.24
N GLY A 243 4.29 16.58 19.20
CA GLY A 243 2.97 16.94 19.75
C GLY A 243 2.05 17.72 18.80
N THR A 244 2.47 17.98 17.55
CA THR A 244 1.59 18.55 16.52
C THR A 244 0.51 17.54 16.15
N LEU A 245 -0.74 17.97 16.07
CA LEU A 245 -1.88 17.13 15.74
C LEU A 245 -2.36 17.43 14.33
N HIS A 246 -2.70 16.39 13.58
CA HIS A 246 -3.32 16.48 12.26
C HIS A 246 -4.64 15.71 12.28
N LEU A 247 -5.71 16.40 11.88
CA LEU A 247 -7.06 15.85 11.82
C LEU A 247 -7.55 15.94 10.39
N VAL A 248 -8.24 14.89 9.95
CA VAL A 248 -8.95 14.91 8.68
C VAL A 248 -10.35 14.38 8.83
N GLY A 249 -11.27 14.89 8.04
CA GLY A 249 -12.65 14.48 8.09
C GLY A 249 -13.50 15.20 7.05
N THR A 250 -14.80 15.20 7.26
CA THR A 250 -15.75 15.85 6.34
C THR A 250 -16.64 16.88 7.02
N CYS A 251 -16.96 17.94 6.29
CA CYS A 251 -17.96 18.93 6.67
C CYS A 251 -18.47 19.69 5.43
N TYR A 252 -19.73 20.11 5.47
CA TYR A 252 -20.40 20.69 4.29
C TYR A 252 -20.37 22.22 4.27
N SER A 253 -20.36 22.86 5.44
CA SER A 253 -20.57 24.31 5.58
C SER A 253 -19.36 25.08 6.13
N GLY A 254 -18.21 24.43 6.29
CA GLY A 254 -17.12 24.98 7.10
C GLY A 254 -17.47 24.97 8.59
N PHE A 255 -16.49 25.34 9.41
CA PHE A 255 -16.62 25.46 10.87
C PHE A 255 -15.57 26.44 11.40
N VAL A 256 -15.60 26.72 12.69
CA VAL A 256 -14.63 27.57 13.39
C VAL A 256 -13.90 26.71 14.43
N TRP A 257 -12.58 26.81 14.46
CA TRP A 257 -11.76 26.29 15.55
C TRP A 257 -11.17 27.45 16.35
N ASP A 258 -11.48 27.51 17.65
CA ASP A 258 -11.27 28.69 18.50
C ASP A 258 -11.92 29.95 17.88
N THR A 259 -11.13 30.82 17.24
CA THR A 259 -11.59 32.04 16.56
C THR A 259 -11.28 32.03 15.07
N LYS A 260 -10.66 30.97 14.55
CA LYS A 260 -10.18 30.91 13.18
C LYS A 260 -11.15 30.09 12.33
N PRO A 261 -11.63 30.62 11.19
CA PRO A 261 -12.50 29.89 10.30
C PRO A 261 -11.74 28.79 9.57
N VAL A 262 -12.36 27.63 9.47
CA VAL A 262 -12.06 26.59 8.49
C VAL A 262 -13.11 26.75 7.38
N PRO A 263 -12.73 27.26 6.19
CA PRO A 263 -13.67 27.81 5.21
C PRO A 263 -14.75 26.81 4.75
N PRO A 264 -15.95 27.30 4.36
CA PRO A 264 -16.95 26.49 3.66
C PRO A 264 -16.42 25.97 2.33
N PHE A 265 -16.96 24.84 1.90
CA PHE A 265 -16.37 24.09 0.80
C PHE A 265 -17.27 24.16 -0.44
N THR A 266 -16.98 25.07 -1.36
CA THR A 266 -17.56 25.02 -2.70
C THR A 266 -16.82 23.94 -3.49
N GLY A 267 -17.46 22.81 -3.76
CA GLY A 267 -16.87 21.75 -4.60
C GLY A 267 -16.00 20.72 -3.88
N ALA A 268 -15.78 20.83 -2.57
CA ALA A 268 -15.13 19.84 -1.71
C ALA A 268 -15.97 19.56 -0.45
N ILE A 269 -15.74 18.46 0.28
CA ILE A 269 -16.31 18.28 1.63
C ILE A 269 -15.28 17.78 2.64
N SER A 270 -14.02 17.57 2.24
CA SER A 270 -12.96 17.10 3.14
C SER A 270 -12.10 18.25 3.65
N TYR A 271 -11.74 18.18 4.93
CA TYR A 271 -10.88 19.17 5.59
C TYR A 271 -9.65 18.50 6.18
N TRP A 272 -8.57 19.27 6.23
CA TRP A 272 -7.39 19.02 7.05
C TRP A 272 -7.26 20.14 8.08
N LEU A 273 -7.06 19.79 9.33
CA LEU A 273 -6.85 20.71 10.43
C LEU A 273 -5.55 20.35 11.15
N LYS A 274 -4.69 21.33 11.38
CA LYS A 274 -3.43 21.18 12.08
C LYS A 274 -3.44 21.98 13.37
N LEU A 275 -3.19 21.32 14.48
CA LEU A 275 -3.16 21.91 15.82
C LEU A 275 -1.78 21.73 16.45
N ASP A 276 -1.41 22.64 17.35
CA ASP A 276 -0.31 22.40 18.27
C ASP A 276 -0.72 21.46 19.41
N VAL A 277 0.23 21.10 20.27
CA VAL A 277 0.00 20.22 21.43
C VAL A 277 -1.03 20.79 22.43
N ASN A 278 -1.28 22.09 22.42
CA ASN A 278 -2.24 22.76 23.31
C ASN A 278 -3.60 22.98 22.62
N GLY A 279 -3.81 22.41 21.44
CA GLY A 279 -5.04 22.52 20.67
C GLY A 279 -5.24 23.90 20.02
N GLN A 280 -4.19 24.70 19.86
CA GLN A 280 -4.25 25.94 19.08
C GLN A 280 -4.12 25.62 17.60
N MET A 281 -5.00 26.20 16.77
CA MET A 281 -4.94 25.99 15.32
C MET A 281 -3.70 26.65 14.72
N LEU A 282 -2.86 25.82 14.11
CA LEU A 282 -1.68 26.23 13.36
C LEU A 282 -2.03 26.48 11.90
N ASP A 283 -2.81 25.58 11.31
CA ASP A 283 -3.19 25.64 9.89
C ASP A 283 -4.46 24.84 9.61
N ALA A 284 -5.11 25.10 8.48
CA ALA A 284 -6.24 24.32 7.98
C ALA A 284 -6.38 24.50 6.48
N GLU A 285 -6.80 23.45 5.78
CA GLU A 285 -7.00 23.51 4.33
C GLU A 285 -8.10 22.53 3.89
N ARG A 286 -8.75 22.83 2.76
CA ARG A 286 -9.67 21.88 2.11
C ARG A 286 -8.95 20.96 1.14
N PHE A 287 -9.50 19.78 0.91
CA PHE A 287 -9.01 18.92 -0.17
C PHE A 287 -10.09 18.00 -0.73
N GLY A 288 -9.77 17.33 -1.83
CA GLY A 288 -10.67 16.39 -2.50
C GLY A 288 -11.75 17.11 -3.30
N ASN A 289 -12.97 16.57 -3.27
CA ASN A 289 -14.17 17.16 -3.88
C ASN A 289 -15.46 16.74 -3.13
N LEU A 290 -16.64 17.08 -3.68
CA LEU A 290 -17.96 16.81 -3.07
C LEU A 290 -18.27 15.32 -2.86
N TYR A 291 -17.57 14.44 -3.56
CA TYR A 291 -17.71 12.99 -3.48
C TYR A 291 -16.47 12.35 -2.85
N SER A 292 -15.68 13.11 -2.10
CA SER A 292 -14.52 12.54 -1.40
C SER A 292 -14.95 11.66 -0.23
N TYR A 293 -14.29 10.51 -0.10
CA TYR A 293 -14.56 9.52 0.95
C TYR A 293 -13.27 9.06 1.62
N TYR A 294 -13.42 8.59 2.87
CA TYR A 294 -12.38 7.95 3.68
C TYR A 294 -11.05 8.72 3.75
N PRO A 295 -11.07 10.02 4.14
CA PRO A 295 -9.82 10.70 4.39
C PRO A 295 -9.07 10.07 5.57
N GLN A 296 -7.77 9.87 5.40
CA GLN A 296 -6.86 9.28 6.40
C GLN A 296 -5.63 10.16 6.54
N VAL A 297 -5.01 10.18 7.72
CA VAL A 297 -3.81 10.96 8.00
C VAL A 297 -2.81 10.19 8.85
N ALA A 298 -1.53 10.29 8.52
CA ALA A 298 -0.45 9.72 9.30
C ALA A 298 0.75 10.66 9.30
N THR A 299 1.68 10.49 10.25
CA THR A 299 2.90 11.32 10.32
C THR A 299 4.16 10.47 10.28
N ASP A 300 5.26 11.06 9.78
CA ASP A 300 6.60 10.47 9.92
C ASP A 300 7.32 11.00 11.18
N ALA A 301 8.50 10.45 11.46
CA ALA A 301 9.33 10.84 12.61
C ALA A 301 9.75 12.33 12.59
N THR A 302 9.69 12.99 11.44
CA THR A 302 10.01 14.42 11.30
C THR A 302 8.81 15.33 11.62
N GLY A 303 7.61 14.75 11.71
CA GLY A 303 6.34 15.46 11.83
C GLY A 303 5.76 15.91 10.49
N ALA A 304 6.25 15.38 9.36
CA ALA A 304 5.59 15.57 8.08
C ALA A 304 4.29 14.75 8.05
N ALA A 305 3.24 15.31 7.45
CA ALA A 305 1.93 14.66 7.39
C ALA A 305 1.68 14.06 6.01
N TYR A 306 1.02 12.91 5.99
CA TYR A 306 0.58 12.20 4.80
C TYR A 306 -0.92 12.08 4.85
N ILE A 307 -1.62 12.57 3.82
CA ILE A 307 -3.08 12.57 3.76
C ILE A 307 -3.50 11.75 2.56
N ALA A 308 -4.33 10.74 2.78
CA ALA A 308 -4.93 9.93 1.72
C ALA A 308 -6.43 10.21 1.61
N CYS A 309 -6.96 10.26 0.39
CA CYS A 309 -8.39 10.47 0.17
C CYS A 309 -8.84 9.86 -1.16
N SER A 310 -10.01 9.24 -1.14
CA SER A 310 -10.63 8.63 -2.33
C SER A 310 -11.65 9.54 -2.98
N SER A 311 -11.88 9.33 -4.28
CA SER A 311 -12.93 10.02 -5.02
C SER A 311 -13.40 9.23 -6.26
N PRO A 312 -14.70 9.30 -6.59
CA PRO A 312 -15.27 8.70 -7.79
C PRO A 312 -15.40 9.70 -8.97
N VAL A 313 -14.69 10.84 -8.95
CA VAL A 313 -14.79 11.84 -10.02
C VAL A 313 -13.42 12.40 -10.43
N LEU A 314 -13.32 12.82 -11.69
CA LEU A 314 -12.09 13.28 -12.36
C LEU A 314 -11.39 14.52 -11.76
N TYR A 315 -12.00 15.22 -10.80
CA TYR A 315 -11.48 16.49 -10.28
C TYR A 315 -11.32 16.43 -8.77
N SER A 316 -10.11 16.61 -8.25
CA SER A 316 -9.84 16.76 -6.82
C SER A 316 -8.84 17.88 -6.62
N THR A 317 -8.88 18.58 -5.49
CA THR A 317 -7.94 19.69 -5.19
C THR A 317 -7.24 19.53 -3.85
N TRP A 318 -6.18 20.32 -3.67
CA TRP A 318 -5.68 20.78 -2.38
C TRP A 318 -5.86 22.29 -2.35
N GLY A 319 -6.73 22.80 -1.47
CA GLY A 319 -7.23 24.18 -1.57
C GLY A 319 -7.91 24.41 -2.92
N ASP A 320 -7.40 25.38 -3.67
CA ASP A 320 -7.78 25.69 -5.06
C ASP A 320 -6.87 25.04 -6.11
N VAL A 321 -5.86 24.27 -5.69
CA VAL A 321 -4.88 23.67 -6.59
C VAL A 321 -5.38 22.30 -7.05
N PRO A 322 -5.60 22.05 -8.36
CA PRO A 322 -5.97 20.74 -8.86
C PRO A 322 -4.89 19.69 -8.59
N LEU A 323 -5.32 18.49 -8.18
CA LEU A 323 -4.44 17.32 -8.03
C LEU A 323 -4.21 16.66 -9.40
N PRO A 324 -3.05 16.01 -9.60
CA PRO A 324 -2.72 15.34 -10.87
C PRO A 324 -3.52 14.04 -11.03
N VAL A 325 -4.77 14.16 -11.49
CA VAL A 325 -5.66 13.04 -11.81
C VAL A 325 -5.70 12.84 -13.34
N PRO A 326 -5.47 11.63 -13.86
CA PRO A 326 -5.57 11.35 -15.29
C PRO A 326 -6.97 11.63 -15.84
N ALA A 327 -7.06 12.21 -17.04
CA ALA A 327 -8.34 12.57 -17.67
C ALA A 327 -9.26 11.36 -17.98
N ASN A 328 -8.72 10.14 -17.95
CA ASN A 328 -9.45 8.90 -18.15
C ASN A 328 -9.71 8.12 -16.85
N ALA A 329 -9.48 8.73 -15.67
CA ALA A 329 -9.77 8.09 -14.39
C ALA A 329 -11.28 8.11 -14.10
N GLU A 330 -11.87 6.95 -13.80
CA GLU A 330 -13.24 6.90 -13.32
C GLU A 330 -13.33 7.13 -11.83
N SER A 331 -12.38 6.55 -11.10
CA SER A 331 -12.20 6.72 -9.68
C SER A 331 -10.71 6.70 -9.36
N HIS A 332 -10.31 7.40 -8.30
CA HIS A 332 -8.95 7.47 -7.83
C HIS A 332 -8.88 7.65 -6.31
N PHE A 333 -7.72 7.38 -5.74
CA PHE A 333 -7.33 8.02 -4.49
C PHE A 333 -6.05 8.81 -4.69
N SER A 334 -5.87 9.82 -3.84
CA SER A 334 -4.68 10.67 -3.81
C SER A 334 -3.98 10.53 -2.47
N VAL A 335 -2.65 10.59 -2.49
CA VAL A 335 -1.79 10.74 -1.30
C VAL A 335 -1.01 12.02 -1.43
N ILE A 336 -1.12 12.88 -0.43
CA ILE A 336 -0.45 14.18 -0.36
C ILE A 336 0.53 14.14 0.81
N ARG A 337 1.80 14.47 0.56
CA ARG A 337 2.75 14.75 1.64
C ARG A 337 2.86 16.24 1.89
N LEU A 338 2.72 16.63 3.15
CA LEU A 338 2.95 17.98 3.64
C LEU A 338 4.28 18.02 4.43
N THR A 339 5.02 19.13 4.35
CA THR A 339 6.12 19.39 5.28
C THR A 339 5.61 19.44 6.72
N PRO A 340 6.49 19.36 7.74
CA PRO A 340 6.12 19.65 9.12
C PRO A 340 5.54 21.06 9.30
N ALA A 341 5.80 22.00 8.38
CA ALA A 341 5.18 23.33 8.39
C ALA A 341 3.74 23.32 7.86
N GLY A 342 3.34 22.32 7.06
CA GLY A 342 2.00 22.21 6.45
C GLY A 342 1.97 22.42 4.94
N THR A 343 3.11 22.67 4.30
CA THR A 343 3.17 22.97 2.87
C THR A 343 3.22 21.68 2.03
N PRO A 344 2.38 21.51 0.99
CA PRO A 344 2.46 20.36 0.09
C PRO A 344 3.84 20.22 -0.56
N GLN A 345 4.39 19.00 -0.56
CA GLN A 345 5.67 18.68 -1.20
C GLN A 345 5.50 17.83 -2.45
N TRP A 346 4.63 16.81 -2.37
CA TRP A 346 4.30 15.98 -3.52
C TRP A 346 2.90 15.41 -3.38
N VAL A 347 2.31 15.05 -4.52
CA VAL A 347 1.02 14.36 -4.62
C VAL A 347 1.18 13.14 -5.52
N ARG A 348 0.55 12.03 -5.15
CA ARG A 348 0.48 10.80 -5.94
C ARG A 348 -0.94 10.33 -6.03
N THR A 349 -1.29 9.76 -7.18
CA THR A 349 -2.63 9.24 -7.44
C THR A 349 -2.52 7.80 -7.90
N ALA A 350 -3.46 6.97 -7.48
CA ALA A 350 -3.73 5.68 -8.08
C ALA A 350 -5.16 5.70 -8.58
N TRP A 351 -5.41 5.08 -9.73
CA TRP A 351 -6.69 5.23 -10.43
C TRP A 351 -7.09 3.94 -11.14
N VAL A 352 -8.38 3.87 -11.45
CA VAL A 352 -8.98 2.90 -12.37
C VAL A 352 -9.50 3.64 -13.60
N PRO A 353 -9.31 3.09 -14.82
CA PRO A 353 -9.75 3.75 -16.06
C PRO A 353 -11.28 3.71 -16.21
N LEU A 354 -11.82 4.58 -17.06
CA LEU A 354 -13.23 4.55 -17.48
C LEU A 354 -13.63 3.18 -18.04
N GLY A 355 -14.68 2.59 -17.49
CA GLY A 355 -15.29 1.35 -17.94
C GLY A 355 -16.21 1.52 -19.15
N PRO A 356 -16.69 0.41 -19.75
CA PRO A 356 -17.77 0.45 -20.73
C PRO A 356 -19.01 1.15 -20.14
N GLN A 357 -19.77 1.87 -20.97
CA GLN A 357 -20.91 2.69 -20.50
C GLN A 357 -21.87 1.89 -19.60
N GLY A 358 -22.02 2.34 -18.34
CA GLY A 358 -22.93 1.77 -17.35
C GLY A 358 -22.26 1.01 -16.19
N SER A 359 -20.94 0.76 -16.24
CA SER A 359 -20.17 0.19 -15.13
C SER A 359 -19.63 1.29 -14.22
N ALA A 360 -19.69 1.10 -12.89
CA ALA A 360 -19.08 2.02 -11.91
C ALA A 360 -17.78 1.41 -11.37
N ASN A 361 -16.64 1.82 -11.94
CA ASN A 361 -15.33 1.45 -11.42
C ASN A 361 -15.01 2.29 -10.18
N ILE A 362 -14.56 1.65 -9.11
CA ILE A 362 -14.24 2.32 -7.85
C ILE A 362 -12.83 1.93 -7.43
N VAL A 363 -12.04 2.87 -6.92
CA VAL A 363 -10.85 2.58 -6.13
C VAL A 363 -10.86 3.46 -4.90
N GLU A 364 -10.74 2.82 -3.74
CA GLU A 364 -10.83 3.49 -2.44
C GLU A 364 -9.67 3.08 -1.56
N ASN A 365 -9.07 4.04 -0.86
CA ASN A 365 -8.24 3.83 0.32
C ASN A 365 -9.13 3.78 1.56
N THR A 366 -8.79 2.89 2.49
CA THR A 366 -9.52 2.72 3.75
C THR A 366 -8.61 2.84 4.95
N SER A 367 -7.30 2.66 4.75
CA SER A 367 -6.31 2.77 5.82
C SER A 367 -4.98 3.28 5.29
N LEU A 368 -4.30 4.08 6.11
CA LEU A 368 -2.99 4.66 5.84
C LEU A 368 -2.08 4.44 7.05
N ARG A 369 -0.84 3.99 6.81
CA ARG A 369 0.20 3.92 7.84
C ARG A 369 1.52 4.44 7.29
N VAL A 370 2.30 5.10 8.14
CA VAL A 370 3.63 5.61 7.80
C VAL A 370 4.63 5.04 8.78
N VAL A 371 5.72 4.50 8.25
CA VAL A 371 6.83 3.96 9.03
C VAL A 371 8.09 4.71 8.66
N SER A 372 8.83 5.16 9.67
CA SER A 372 10.16 5.75 9.50
C SER A 372 11.23 4.73 9.88
N ASP A 373 12.42 4.88 9.29
CA ASP A 373 13.63 4.13 9.65
C ASP A 373 13.54 2.60 9.43
N LEU A 374 13.06 2.20 8.25
CA LEU A 374 13.05 0.79 7.86
C LEU A 374 14.48 0.19 7.80
N PRO A 375 14.70 -1.06 8.26
CA PRO A 375 15.98 -1.75 8.16
C PRO A 375 16.38 -2.01 6.70
N GLY A 376 17.66 -1.81 6.36
CA GLY A 376 18.23 -2.21 5.07
C GLY A 376 18.36 -1.11 4.02
N ASP A 377 17.70 0.04 4.22
CA ASP A 377 17.65 1.13 3.23
C ASP A 377 18.55 2.34 3.60
N GLY A 378 19.47 2.18 4.56
CA GLY A 378 20.51 3.18 4.87
C GLY A 378 20.18 4.22 5.96
N GLY A 379 19.07 4.08 6.67
CA GLY A 379 18.64 5.00 7.74
C GLY A 379 18.08 6.32 7.18
N GLY A 380 16.88 6.71 7.61
CA GLY A 380 16.16 7.87 7.07
C GLY A 380 15.14 7.58 5.96
N ASP A 381 14.91 6.31 5.61
CA ASP A 381 13.89 5.92 4.64
C ASP A 381 12.51 5.88 5.31
N VAL A 382 11.53 6.57 4.69
CA VAL A 382 10.14 6.61 5.13
C VAL A 382 9.32 5.78 4.16
N ARG A 383 8.43 4.93 4.66
CA ARG A 383 7.50 4.15 3.83
C ARG A 383 6.07 4.47 4.20
N VAL A 384 5.26 4.68 3.18
CA VAL A 384 3.82 4.91 3.30
C VAL A 384 3.11 3.66 2.81
N TYR A 385 2.26 3.09 3.63
CA TYR A 385 1.45 1.92 3.28
C TYR A 385 -0.02 2.31 3.22
N LEU A 386 -0.69 1.85 2.18
CA LEU A 386 -2.13 2.03 1.99
C LEU A 386 -2.79 0.67 1.84
N GLY A 387 -3.95 0.53 2.47
CA GLY A 387 -4.88 -0.57 2.25
C GLY A 387 -6.19 -0.04 1.69
N GLY A 388 -6.86 -0.85 0.88
CA GLY A 388 -8.14 -0.46 0.33
C GLY A 388 -8.82 -1.53 -0.51
N ARG A 389 -9.76 -1.08 -1.34
CA ARG A 389 -10.46 -1.92 -2.32
C ARG A 389 -10.55 -1.23 -3.67
N PHE A 390 -10.83 -2.03 -4.67
CA PHE A 390 -11.23 -1.55 -5.98
C PHE A 390 -12.31 -2.45 -6.58
N ILE A 391 -13.13 -1.87 -7.47
CA ILE A 391 -14.28 -2.48 -8.13
C ILE A 391 -14.09 -2.28 -9.62
N THR A 392 -14.12 -3.38 -10.38
CA THR A 392 -14.02 -3.29 -11.83
C THR A 392 -14.91 -4.31 -12.53
N PRO A 393 -16.10 -3.95 -13.04
CA PRO A 393 -16.82 -4.80 -13.96
C PRO A 393 -15.98 -4.90 -15.25
N ASP A 394 -15.64 -6.12 -15.68
CA ASP A 394 -15.01 -6.41 -16.97
C ASP A 394 -13.49 -6.14 -17.14
N SER A 395 -12.65 -6.69 -16.26
CA SER A 395 -11.19 -6.81 -16.49
C SER A 395 -10.41 -5.50 -16.43
N ALA A 396 -10.92 -4.47 -15.74
CA ALA A 396 -10.17 -3.23 -15.58
C ALA A 396 -8.99 -3.41 -14.61
N VAL A 397 -8.03 -2.51 -14.71
CA VAL A 397 -6.80 -2.54 -13.95
C VAL A 397 -6.73 -1.36 -13.00
N MET A 398 -6.22 -1.58 -11.79
CA MET A 398 -5.77 -0.50 -10.93
C MET A 398 -4.32 -0.20 -11.28
N THR A 399 -4.02 1.07 -11.59
CA THR A 399 -2.66 1.50 -11.95
C THR A 399 -2.14 2.51 -10.93
N CYS A 400 -0.87 2.34 -10.54
CA CYS A 400 -0.14 3.30 -9.74
C CYS A 400 1.32 3.37 -10.22
N GLY A 401 1.67 4.44 -10.95
CA GLY A 401 2.99 4.56 -11.57
C GLY A 401 3.27 3.39 -12.52
N PRO A 402 4.39 2.65 -12.35
CA PRO A 402 4.71 1.50 -13.20
C PRO A 402 3.97 0.21 -12.83
N PHE A 403 3.24 0.18 -11.71
CA PHE A 403 2.55 -1.02 -11.25
C PHE A 403 1.10 -1.05 -11.71
N THR A 404 0.66 -2.24 -12.08
CA THR A 404 -0.70 -2.52 -12.56
C THR A 404 -1.20 -3.79 -11.87
N LEU A 405 -2.36 -3.70 -11.23
CA LEU A 405 -3.05 -4.85 -10.64
C LEU A 405 -4.23 -5.23 -11.52
N HIS A 406 -4.33 -6.52 -11.86
CA HIS A 406 -5.40 -7.05 -12.69
C HIS A 406 -6.45 -7.77 -11.84
N THR A 407 -7.72 -7.51 -12.12
CA THR A 407 -8.82 -8.37 -11.64
C THR A 407 -9.02 -9.55 -12.59
N ASP A 408 -9.59 -10.65 -12.08
CA ASP A 408 -10.05 -11.71 -12.98
C ASP A 408 -11.39 -11.32 -13.64
N ARG A 409 -11.70 -11.94 -14.79
CA ARG A 409 -12.83 -11.56 -15.67
C ARG A 409 -14.23 -11.80 -15.09
N ARG A 410 -14.40 -12.01 -13.78
CA ARG A 410 -15.70 -12.32 -13.15
C ARG A 410 -16.00 -11.55 -11.85
N ARG A 411 -15.19 -10.57 -11.44
CA ARG A 411 -15.23 -10.03 -10.06
C ARG A 411 -15.69 -8.58 -9.96
N LEU A 412 -16.41 -8.30 -8.87
CA LEU A 412 -16.99 -6.99 -8.57
C LEU A 412 -16.13 -6.18 -7.59
N PHE A 413 -15.35 -6.79 -6.69
CA PHE A 413 -14.47 -6.11 -5.74
C PHE A 413 -13.19 -6.92 -5.53
N ASP A 414 -12.05 -6.27 -5.29
CA ASP A 414 -10.80 -6.89 -4.86
C ASP A 414 -10.04 -5.94 -3.89
N GLY A 415 -9.27 -6.51 -2.95
CA GLY A 415 -8.48 -5.78 -1.97
C GLY A 415 -7.06 -5.51 -2.46
N TYR A 416 -6.45 -4.39 -2.06
CA TYR A 416 -5.06 -4.09 -2.39
C TYR A 416 -4.25 -3.59 -1.19
N LEU A 417 -2.93 -3.77 -1.27
CA LEU A 417 -1.93 -3.06 -0.48
C LEU A 417 -0.98 -2.33 -1.43
N LEU A 418 -0.71 -1.06 -1.14
CA LEU A 418 0.23 -0.23 -1.88
C LEU A 418 1.28 0.30 -0.91
N ALA A 419 2.56 0.22 -1.29
CA ALA A 419 3.61 0.96 -0.62
C ALA A 419 4.18 2.05 -1.51
N LEU A 420 4.39 3.22 -0.93
CA LEU A 420 5.08 4.35 -1.54
C LEU A 420 6.36 4.65 -0.75
N ASP A 421 7.40 5.05 -1.46
CA ASP A 421 8.50 5.80 -0.86
C ASP A 421 8.00 7.13 -0.29
N GLY A 422 8.24 7.37 0.99
CA GLY A 422 7.68 8.49 1.73
C GLY A 422 8.31 9.83 1.40
N LEU A 423 9.53 9.87 0.86
CA LEU A 423 10.18 11.12 0.48
C LEU A 423 9.85 11.54 -0.96
N SER A 424 9.85 10.59 -1.88
CA SER A 424 9.63 10.83 -3.31
C SER A 424 8.19 10.54 -3.78
N GLY A 425 7.38 9.85 -2.98
CA GLY A 425 6.06 9.35 -3.36
C GLY A 425 6.10 8.28 -4.45
N ARG A 426 7.28 7.77 -4.83
CA ARG A 426 7.36 6.75 -5.89
C ARG A 426 6.76 5.44 -5.36
N PRO A 427 5.88 4.77 -6.12
CA PRO A 427 5.42 3.44 -5.76
C PRO A 427 6.61 2.50 -5.58
N ALA A 428 6.65 1.80 -4.46
CA ALA A 428 7.65 0.78 -4.15
C ALA A 428 7.15 -0.61 -4.58
N TRP A 429 5.87 -0.91 -4.31
CA TRP A 429 5.21 -2.14 -4.72
C TRP A 429 3.69 -2.02 -4.56
N LEU A 430 2.94 -2.85 -5.29
CA LEU A 430 1.48 -2.98 -5.23
C LEU A 430 1.12 -4.48 -5.23
N LEU A 431 0.28 -4.89 -4.29
CA LEU A 431 -0.09 -6.29 -4.07
C LEU A 431 -1.61 -6.46 -3.92
N PRO A 432 -2.21 -7.55 -4.43
CA PRO A 432 -3.57 -7.93 -4.07
C PRO A 432 -3.62 -8.48 -2.64
N VAL A 433 -4.77 -8.29 -1.98
CA VAL A 433 -5.10 -8.94 -0.70
C VAL A 433 -6.17 -9.97 -0.92
N GLY A 434 -5.82 -11.25 -0.68
CA GLY A 434 -6.69 -12.35 -1.09
C GLY A 434 -6.67 -12.54 -2.61
N SER A 435 -6.81 -13.78 -3.10
CA SER A 435 -7.07 -14.04 -4.53
C SER A 435 -8.28 -14.94 -4.78
N GLY A 436 -9.27 -14.89 -3.89
CA GLY A 436 -10.49 -15.71 -3.91
C GLY A 436 -11.53 -15.30 -4.96
N PRO A 437 -12.46 -16.19 -5.37
CA PRO A 437 -13.41 -15.90 -6.45
C PRO A 437 -14.39 -14.73 -6.17
N ARG A 438 -14.43 -14.11 -4.98
CA ARG A 438 -15.23 -12.89 -4.70
C ARG A 438 -14.68 -12.01 -3.55
N ASN A 439 -14.46 -10.73 -3.87
CA ASN A 439 -14.61 -9.53 -3.03
C ASN A 439 -13.87 -9.48 -1.69
N GLU A 440 -12.55 -9.31 -1.72
CA GLU A 440 -11.77 -8.86 -0.57
C GLU A 440 -11.82 -7.34 -0.37
N PHE A 441 -11.95 -6.93 0.88
CA PHE A 441 -11.90 -5.53 1.31
C PHE A 441 -10.90 -5.42 2.46
N VAL A 442 -9.94 -4.51 2.37
CA VAL A 442 -9.10 -4.16 3.52
C VAL A 442 -9.84 -3.13 4.37
N SER A 443 -10.07 -3.42 5.65
CA SER A 443 -10.69 -2.48 6.60
C SER A 443 -9.66 -1.67 7.38
N SER A 444 -8.55 -2.29 7.78
CA SER A 444 -7.52 -1.66 8.60
C SER A 444 -6.15 -2.27 8.33
N LEU A 445 -5.13 -1.44 8.51
CA LEU A 445 -3.72 -1.77 8.33
C LEU A 445 -2.95 -1.37 9.59
N GLY A 446 -2.09 -2.25 10.08
CA GLY A 446 -1.05 -1.97 11.06
C GLY A 446 0.31 -2.11 10.41
N ALA A 447 1.28 -1.30 10.80
CA ALA A 447 2.66 -1.39 10.32
C ALA A 447 3.65 -1.16 11.46
N ASN A 448 4.78 -1.88 11.46
CA ASN A 448 5.86 -1.64 12.42
C ASN A 448 7.16 -1.21 11.73
N ALA A 449 8.13 -0.78 12.53
CA ALA A 449 9.47 -0.37 12.07
C ALA A 449 10.24 -1.47 11.33
N ALA A 450 9.87 -2.74 11.45
CA ALA A 450 10.47 -3.83 10.68
C ALA A 450 9.82 -4.03 9.29
N GLY A 451 8.88 -3.18 8.91
CA GLY A 451 8.11 -3.30 7.67
C GLY A 451 7.07 -4.43 7.71
N GLU A 452 6.80 -5.03 8.86
CA GLU A 452 5.72 -6.01 8.96
C GLU A 452 4.36 -5.30 8.96
N LEU A 453 3.41 -5.87 8.21
CA LEU A 453 2.06 -5.35 8.12
C LEU A 453 1.06 -6.35 8.70
N THR A 454 0.09 -5.84 9.44
CA THR A 454 -1.13 -6.58 9.77
C THR A 454 -2.30 -5.99 9.00
N VAL A 455 -3.16 -6.87 8.51
CA VAL A 455 -4.31 -6.48 7.68
C VAL A 455 -5.54 -7.14 8.25
N SER A 456 -6.61 -6.38 8.40
CA SER A 456 -7.93 -6.92 8.63
C SER A 456 -8.86 -6.56 7.49
N GLY A 457 -9.92 -7.34 7.32
CA GLY A 457 -10.86 -7.09 6.26
C GLY A 457 -11.99 -8.09 6.18
N PHE A 458 -12.72 -8.03 5.07
CA PHE A 458 -13.83 -8.93 4.78
C PHE A 458 -13.67 -9.54 3.40
N PHE A 459 -14.08 -10.80 3.24
CA PHE A 459 -14.19 -11.44 1.93
C PHE A 459 -15.59 -12.03 1.74
N MET A 460 -16.16 -11.87 0.53
CA MET A 460 -17.53 -12.37 0.24
C MET A 460 -17.56 -13.75 -0.41
N GLY A 461 -16.43 -14.23 -0.93
CA GLY A 461 -16.34 -15.50 -1.65
C GLY A 461 -16.25 -16.72 -0.75
N ASP A 462 -16.48 -17.90 -1.33
CA ASP A 462 -16.36 -19.18 -0.60
C ASP A 462 -14.93 -19.46 -0.13
N THR A 463 -13.93 -18.86 -0.77
CA THR A 463 -12.52 -19.03 -0.46
C THR A 463 -11.76 -17.74 -0.70
N SER A 464 -10.75 -17.43 0.12
CA SER A 464 -9.77 -16.36 -0.13
C SER A 464 -8.35 -16.88 0.12
N TYR A 465 -7.37 -16.45 -0.68
CA TYR A 465 -6.00 -16.97 -0.68
C TYR A 465 -4.97 -15.91 -0.30
N PHE A 466 -4.17 -16.19 0.72
CA PHE A 466 -3.08 -15.37 1.22
C PHE A 466 -1.76 -16.13 1.04
N GLY A 467 -1.20 -16.04 -0.16
CA GLY A 467 -0.06 -16.88 -0.56
C GLY A 467 -0.46 -18.37 -0.55
N ASN A 468 0.23 -19.18 0.25
CA ASN A 468 -0.08 -20.61 0.40
C ASN A 468 -1.19 -20.89 1.44
N THR A 469 -1.65 -19.87 2.18
CA THR A 469 -2.74 -20.00 3.14
C THR A 469 -4.07 -19.74 2.44
N TYR A 470 -5.09 -20.57 2.67
CA TYR A 470 -6.44 -20.34 2.15
C TYR A 470 -7.48 -20.37 3.28
N LEU A 471 -8.42 -19.43 3.21
CA LEU A 471 -9.54 -19.30 4.14
C LEU A 471 -10.80 -19.75 3.44
N LEU A 472 -11.54 -20.69 4.03
CA LEU A 472 -12.76 -21.28 3.45
C LEU A 472 -14.05 -20.73 4.09
N ASN A 473 -15.19 -21.00 3.43
CA ASN A 473 -16.57 -20.83 3.90
C ASN A 473 -17.04 -19.37 4.09
N GLY A 474 -16.70 -18.44 3.18
CA GLY A 474 -17.20 -17.06 3.26
C GLY A 474 -18.72 -16.93 3.01
N PRO A 475 -19.33 -15.75 3.24
CA PRO A 475 -18.71 -14.45 3.52
C PRO A 475 -18.22 -14.30 4.97
N ALA A 476 -17.01 -13.75 5.18
CA ALA A 476 -16.38 -13.68 6.50
C ALA A 476 -15.30 -12.60 6.65
N THR A 477 -15.04 -12.22 7.90
CA THR A 477 -13.87 -11.42 8.28
C THR A 477 -12.59 -12.24 8.19
N TYR A 478 -11.52 -11.60 7.74
CA TYR A 478 -10.17 -12.13 7.79
C TYR A 478 -9.25 -11.21 8.59
N ILE A 479 -8.22 -11.81 9.16
CA ILE A 479 -7.02 -11.14 9.65
C ILE A 479 -5.81 -11.80 9.01
N ALA A 480 -4.77 -11.04 8.72
CA ALA A 480 -3.57 -11.57 8.11
C ALA A 480 -2.35 -10.75 8.51
N LYS A 481 -1.18 -11.39 8.44
CA LYS A 481 0.11 -10.74 8.62
C LYS A 481 0.98 -10.95 7.40
N LEU A 482 1.45 -9.84 6.85
CA LEU A 482 2.43 -9.78 5.77
C LEU A 482 3.78 -9.40 6.38
N ALA A 483 4.82 -10.20 6.16
CA ALA A 483 6.17 -9.80 6.52
C ALA A 483 6.89 -9.20 5.31
N GLN A 484 7.64 -8.12 5.55
CA GLN A 484 8.67 -7.62 4.62
C GLN A 484 10.05 -8.22 4.93
N ARG A 485 10.11 -9.34 5.65
CA ARG A 485 11.39 -9.96 6.00
C ARG A 485 11.95 -10.73 4.80
N TYR A 486 12.90 -10.11 4.10
CA TYR A 486 13.73 -10.69 3.04
C TYR A 486 15.21 -10.55 3.39
N ASN A 487 16.07 -11.21 2.65
CA ASN A 487 17.49 -10.90 2.52
C ASN A 487 17.74 -10.22 1.17
N LEU A 488 18.80 -9.45 1.03
CA LEU A 488 19.17 -8.82 -0.24
C LEU A 488 20.42 -9.45 -0.84
N LEU A 489 20.39 -9.62 -2.16
CA LEU A 489 21.51 -9.95 -3.02
C LEU A 489 21.80 -8.73 -3.90
N GLN A 490 23.01 -8.21 -3.88
CA GLN A 490 23.38 -7.02 -4.63
C GLN A 490 24.65 -7.22 -5.46
N GLY A 491 24.63 -6.63 -6.65
CA GLY A 491 25.77 -6.62 -7.55
C GLY A 491 25.59 -5.62 -8.69
N THR A 492 26.55 -5.62 -9.61
CA THR A 492 26.60 -4.76 -10.78
C THR A 492 26.90 -5.55 -12.03
N THR A 493 26.44 -5.06 -13.18
CA THR A 493 26.81 -5.58 -14.50
C THR A 493 27.50 -4.50 -15.32
N PHE A 494 28.51 -4.90 -16.08
CA PHE A 494 29.32 -3.98 -16.89
C PHE A 494 29.83 -4.66 -18.15
N GLN A 495 30.09 -3.86 -19.19
CA GLN A 495 30.81 -4.32 -20.36
C GLN A 495 32.27 -4.58 -20.00
N ASP A 496 32.79 -5.70 -20.45
CA ASP A 496 34.19 -6.07 -20.25
C ASP A 496 34.85 -6.37 -21.62
N PRO A 497 35.24 -5.33 -22.38
CA PRO A 497 35.85 -5.48 -23.69
C PRO A 497 37.27 -6.07 -23.61
N ASN A 498 37.95 -5.90 -22.47
CA ASN A 498 39.32 -6.38 -22.28
C ASN A 498 39.37 -7.82 -21.73
N THR A 499 38.21 -8.38 -21.39
CA THR A 499 37.98 -9.77 -20.95
C THR A 499 38.68 -10.15 -19.64
N ASN A 500 38.94 -9.18 -18.75
CA ASN A 500 39.68 -9.43 -17.51
C ASN A 500 38.77 -9.77 -16.30
N GLY A 501 37.46 -9.70 -16.47
CA GLY A 501 36.47 -10.02 -15.45
C GLY A 501 36.46 -9.04 -14.27
N ARG A 502 36.99 -7.83 -14.43
CA ARG A 502 37.04 -6.78 -13.41
C ARG A 502 36.59 -5.45 -13.99
N ARG A 503 35.82 -4.68 -13.22
CA ARG A 503 35.35 -3.39 -13.67
C ARG A 503 36.47 -2.35 -13.69
N ASP A 504 36.86 -1.90 -14.88
CA ASP A 504 37.91 -0.90 -15.08
C ASP A 504 37.38 0.51 -15.39
N ALA A 505 38.26 1.50 -15.26
CA ALA A 505 37.96 2.88 -15.67
C ALA A 505 37.76 2.95 -17.19
N GLY A 506 36.54 3.32 -17.62
CA GLY A 506 36.14 3.38 -19.03
C GLY A 506 35.14 2.29 -19.42
N GLU A 507 34.92 1.29 -18.57
CA GLU A 507 33.91 0.26 -18.79
C GLU A 507 32.51 0.76 -18.39
N SER A 508 31.59 0.64 -19.35
CA SER A 508 30.23 1.12 -19.18
C SER A 508 29.39 0.10 -18.44
N ALA A 509 28.57 0.59 -17.52
CA ALA A 509 27.55 -0.21 -16.87
C ALA A 509 26.52 -0.72 -17.88
N LEU A 510 25.92 -1.88 -17.61
CA LEU A 510 24.92 -2.48 -18.48
C LEU A 510 23.53 -2.43 -17.85
N GLU A 511 22.67 -1.61 -18.43
CA GLU A 511 21.26 -1.51 -18.06
C GLU A 511 20.43 -2.64 -18.65
N SER A 512 19.32 -2.97 -17.99
CA SER A 512 18.31 -3.92 -18.49
C SER A 512 18.82 -5.36 -18.72
N VAL A 513 19.91 -5.75 -18.06
CA VAL A 513 20.40 -7.13 -18.06
C VAL A 513 19.61 -7.94 -17.04
N VAL A 514 19.11 -9.10 -17.45
CA VAL A 514 18.41 -10.03 -16.55
C VAL A 514 19.45 -10.83 -15.76
N VAL A 515 19.35 -10.75 -14.44
CA VAL A 515 20.07 -11.60 -13.49
C VAL A 515 19.07 -12.55 -12.83
N ALA A 516 19.45 -13.80 -12.69
CA ALA A 516 18.67 -14.86 -12.06
C ALA A 516 19.34 -15.33 -10.75
N ALA A 517 18.56 -15.73 -9.75
CA ALA A 517 19.04 -16.39 -8.54
C ALA A 517 18.29 -17.70 -8.27
N GLU A 518 19.02 -18.82 -8.18
CA GLU A 518 18.49 -20.18 -8.04
C GLU A 518 18.88 -20.82 -6.70
N PRO A 519 18.00 -21.53 -5.95
CA PRO A 519 16.69 -22.01 -6.38
C PRO A 519 15.59 -20.94 -6.29
N GLY A 520 14.79 -20.82 -7.35
CA GLY A 520 13.56 -20.01 -7.37
C GLY A 520 13.37 -19.22 -8.68
N PRO A 521 12.16 -18.73 -8.98
CA PRO A 521 11.90 -17.93 -10.19
C PRO A 521 12.32 -16.46 -10.00
N THR A 522 13.43 -16.19 -9.30
CA THR A 522 13.83 -14.81 -8.95
C THR A 522 14.67 -14.22 -10.08
N TYR A 523 14.03 -13.43 -10.94
CA TYR A 523 14.64 -12.68 -12.03
C TYR A 523 14.53 -11.18 -11.77
N PHE A 524 15.58 -10.43 -12.06
CA PHE A 524 15.63 -8.98 -11.83
C PHE A 524 16.50 -8.31 -12.90
N THR A 525 16.23 -7.03 -13.15
CA THR A 525 16.92 -6.25 -14.18
C THR A 525 17.83 -5.20 -13.57
N THR A 526 18.96 -4.95 -14.21
CA THR A 526 19.92 -3.93 -13.78
C THR A 526 19.44 -2.52 -14.13
N SER A 527 19.77 -1.55 -13.27
CA SER A 527 19.47 -0.13 -13.44
C SER A 527 20.32 0.53 -14.54
N SER A 528 20.08 1.81 -14.82
CA SER A 528 20.93 2.61 -15.72
C SER A 528 22.40 2.73 -15.28
N THR A 529 22.70 2.43 -14.01
CA THR A 529 24.07 2.36 -13.48
C THR A 529 24.60 0.93 -13.39
N GLY A 530 23.89 -0.05 -13.97
CA GLY A 530 24.26 -1.47 -13.98
C GLY A 530 24.03 -2.18 -12.65
N GLN A 531 23.54 -1.48 -11.62
CA GLN A 531 23.27 -2.06 -10.31
C GLN A 531 22.01 -2.91 -10.33
N TYR A 532 22.04 -4.02 -9.61
CA TYR A 532 20.86 -4.81 -9.31
C TYR A 532 20.79 -5.13 -7.82
N SER A 533 19.56 -5.26 -7.33
CA SER A 533 19.24 -5.67 -5.97
C SER A 533 18.10 -6.66 -6.03
N ALA A 534 18.24 -7.79 -5.35
CA ALA A 534 17.34 -8.90 -5.44
C ALA A 534 17.01 -9.45 -4.06
N VAL A 535 15.74 -9.76 -3.84
CA VAL A 535 15.32 -10.37 -2.59
C VAL A 535 15.64 -11.87 -2.61
N ALA A 536 15.99 -12.39 -1.44
CA ALA A 536 16.25 -13.79 -1.20
C ALA A 536 15.55 -14.21 0.11
N ASP A 537 15.00 -15.41 0.12
CA ASP A 537 14.51 -16.06 1.34
C ASP A 537 15.72 -16.62 2.13
N LEU A 538 15.46 -17.46 3.13
CA LEU A 538 16.47 -18.32 3.71
C LEU A 538 16.89 -19.40 2.72
N GLY A 539 18.15 -19.79 2.76
CA GLY A 539 18.70 -20.79 1.86
C GLY A 539 19.94 -20.29 1.14
N THR A 540 20.41 -21.08 0.18
CA THR A 540 21.59 -20.77 -0.62
C THR A 540 21.18 -20.56 -2.06
N TYR A 541 21.58 -19.41 -2.62
CA TYR A 541 21.26 -18.95 -3.95
C TYR A 541 22.50 -18.95 -4.83
N THR A 542 22.35 -19.31 -6.11
CA THR A 542 23.34 -19.21 -7.17
C THR A 542 22.86 -18.20 -8.19
N LEU A 543 23.65 -17.16 -8.44
CA LEU A 543 23.34 -16.08 -9.35
C LEU A 543 23.90 -16.37 -10.74
N SER A 544 23.18 -15.99 -11.79
CA SER A 544 23.62 -16.10 -13.18
C SER A 544 22.95 -15.07 -14.10
N ILE A 545 23.47 -14.91 -15.32
CA ILE A 545 22.79 -14.17 -16.40
C ILE A 545 22.33 -15.20 -17.43
N PRO A 546 21.03 -15.55 -17.46
CA PRO A 546 20.54 -16.67 -18.26
C PRO A 546 20.58 -16.36 -19.76
N ASN A 547 20.40 -15.09 -20.15
CA ASN A 547 20.35 -14.64 -21.54
C ASN A 547 21.27 -13.43 -21.74
N PRO A 548 22.60 -13.64 -21.83
CA PRO A 548 23.51 -12.54 -22.14
C PRO A 548 23.20 -11.95 -23.52
N PRO A 549 23.59 -10.68 -23.78
CA PRO A 549 23.42 -10.07 -25.10
C PRO A 549 23.95 -10.96 -26.22
N ARG A 550 23.33 -10.91 -27.40
CA ARG A 550 23.74 -11.72 -28.54
C ARG A 550 25.24 -11.50 -28.80
N TYR A 551 25.97 -12.59 -29.03
CA TYR A 551 27.43 -12.61 -29.18
C TYR A 551 28.24 -12.26 -27.93
N HIS A 552 27.65 -12.28 -26.75
CA HIS A 552 28.35 -12.03 -25.49
C HIS A 552 28.14 -13.19 -24.50
N THR A 553 29.07 -13.32 -23.56
CA THR A 553 29.00 -14.23 -22.42
C THR A 553 29.05 -13.43 -21.12
N ALA A 554 28.36 -13.92 -20.10
CA ALA A 554 28.44 -13.34 -18.76
C ALA A 554 29.42 -14.14 -17.88
N VAL A 555 30.29 -13.43 -17.19
CA VAL A 555 31.30 -13.98 -16.29
C VAL A 555 31.13 -13.33 -14.92
N ALA A 556 31.01 -14.12 -13.86
CA ALA A 556 30.94 -13.56 -12.50
C ALA A 556 32.29 -12.95 -12.11
N SER A 557 32.27 -11.68 -11.70
CA SER A 557 33.42 -10.90 -11.23
C SER A 557 33.62 -11.01 -9.70
N GLY A 558 32.89 -11.92 -9.05
CA GLY A 558 32.91 -12.18 -7.61
C GLY A 558 32.24 -13.52 -7.28
N SER A 559 31.74 -13.68 -6.05
CA SER A 559 30.97 -14.90 -5.71
C SER A 559 29.65 -14.91 -6.48
N ALA A 560 29.39 -15.99 -7.21
CA ALA A 560 28.07 -16.26 -7.80
C ALA A 560 27.12 -16.94 -6.81
N THR A 561 27.47 -17.03 -5.51
CA THR A 561 26.64 -17.70 -4.51
C THR A 561 26.48 -16.86 -3.26
N ALA A 562 25.33 -17.01 -2.59
CA ALA A 562 25.00 -16.34 -1.34
C ALA A 562 24.11 -17.23 -0.47
N SER A 563 24.33 -17.21 0.85
CA SER A 563 23.59 -18.04 1.79
C SER A 563 23.03 -17.22 2.93
N PHE A 564 21.77 -17.48 3.29
CA PHE A 564 21.08 -16.80 4.38
C PHE A 564 20.48 -17.79 5.37
N SER A 565 20.88 -17.68 6.64
CA SER A 565 20.34 -18.47 7.76
C SER A 565 19.39 -17.66 8.67
N SER A 566 19.25 -16.36 8.41
CA SER A 566 18.31 -15.45 9.06
C SER A 566 17.82 -14.40 8.05
N TYR A 567 16.80 -13.61 8.39
CA TYR A 567 16.28 -12.52 7.54
C TYR A 567 16.89 -11.17 7.91
N GLY A 568 16.83 -10.19 6.98
CA GLY A 568 17.34 -8.83 7.18
C GLY A 568 18.83 -8.68 6.84
N ASN A 569 19.43 -9.68 6.20
CA ASN A 569 20.83 -9.63 5.79
C ASN A 569 20.96 -9.10 4.35
N VAL A 570 22.09 -8.46 4.05
CA VAL A 570 22.46 -8.02 2.70
C VAL A 570 23.76 -8.71 2.31
N SER A 571 23.78 -9.36 1.15
CA SER A 571 24.95 -9.99 0.53
C SER A 571 25.30 -9.21 -0.74
N THR A 572 26.52 -8.68 -0.80
CA THR A 572 27.01 -7.81 -1.88
C THR A 572 28.17 -8.46 -2.65
N GLY A 573 28.55 -7.88 -3.79
CA GLY A 573 29.74 -8.31 -4.55
C GLY A 573 29.45 -9.43 -5.56
N HIS A 574 28.19 -9.56 -5.98
CA HIS A 574 27.73 -10.53 -6.96
C HIS A 574 27.83 -9.96 -8.40
N ASP A 575 28.96 -9.36 -8.77
CA ASP A 575 29.07 -8.64 -10.05
C ASP A 575 29.18 -9.57 -11.27
N PHE A 576 28.74 -9.11 -12.45
CA PHE A 576 28.90 -9.82 -13.73
C PHE A 576 29.54 -8.93 -14.82
N ALA A 577 30.65 -9.42 -15.36
CA ALA A 577 31.31 -8.91 -16.55
C ALA A 577 30.66 -9.49 -17.82
N ILE A 578 30.29 -8.65 -18.78
CA ILE A 578 29.76 -9.08 -20.07
C ILE A 578 30.85 -8.96 -21.13
N GLN A 579 31.34 -10.11 -21.56
CA GLN A 579 32.48 -10.26 -22.47
C GLN A 579 32.00 -10.60 -23.87
N GLY A 580 32.61 -10.01 -24.90
CA GLY A 580 32.32 -10.38 -26.29
C GLY A 580 32.87 -11.77 -26.62
N ILE A 581 32.07 -12.62 -27.26
CA ILE A 581 32.54 -13.87 -27.85
C ILE A 581 33.50 -13.51 -28.99
N PRO A 582 34.76 -13.99 -29.00
CA PRO A 582 35.71 -13.61 -30.04
C PRO A 582 35.23 -13.96 -31.46
N GLY A 583 35.52 -13.08 -32.41
CA GLY A 583 35.38 -13.35 -33.86
C GLY A 583 33.97 -13.32 -34.43
N GLN A 584 32.97 -12.79 -33.72
CA GLN A 584 31.59 -12.73 -34.23
C GLN A 584 31.41 -11.54 -35.18
N GLN A 585 31.12 -11.84 -36.45
CA GLN A 585 30.82 -10.84 -37.48
C GLN A 585 29.34 -10.92 -37.86
N ASP A 586 28.55 -9.91 -37.49
CA ASP A 586 27.13 -9.84 -37.87
C ASP A 586 26.68 -8.38 -38.00
N LEU A 587 25.84 -8.11 -39.00
CA LEU A 587 25.28 -6.81 -39.31
C LEU A 587 23.76 -6.91 -39.33
N GLN A 588 23.10 -5.97 -38.67
CA GLN A 588 21.65 -5.86 -38.74
C GLN A 588 21.25 -4.65 -39.59
N VAL A 589 20.38 -4.88 -40.58
CA VAL A 589 19.89 -3.85 -41.50
C VAL A 589 18.36 -3.81 -41.47
N PHE A 590 17.79 -2.61 -41.28
CA PHE A 590 16.35 -2.37 -41.29
C PHE A 590 15.96 -1.30 -42.33
N VAL A 591 14.76 -1.45 -42.89
CA VAL A 591 14.09 -0.43 -43.70
C VAL A 591 12.76 -0.10 -43.03
N THR A 592 12.60 1.14 -42.53
CA THR A 592 11.42 1.57 -41.78
C THR A 592 10.66 2.64 -42.57
N PRO A 593 9.38 2.43 -42.91
CA PRO A 593 8.54 3.48 -43.50
C PRO A 593 8.24 4.56 -42.46
N MET A 594 8.52 5.82 -42.79
CA MET A 594 8.25 6.99 -41.93
C MET A 594 6.86 7.57 -42.18
N SER A 595 6.21 7.17 -43.27
CA SER A 595 4.84 7.57 -43.62
C SER A 595 4.14 6.45 -44.39
N ARG A 596 2.80 6.48 -44.44
CA ARG A 596 2.02 5.52 -45.23
C ARG A 596 2.19 5.81 -46.72
N ALA A 597 2.51 4.78 -47.49
CA ALA A 597 2.53 4.87 -48.94
C ALA A 597 1.11 5.15 -49.48
N ARG A 598 0.99 6.16 -50.34
CA ARG A 598 -0.25 6.51 -51.04
C ARG A 598 0.08 6.75 -52.53
N PRO A 599 -0.71 6.22 -53.47
CA PRO A 599 -0.48 6.46 -54.90
C PRO A 599 -0.39 7.95 -55.21
N GLY A 600 0.66 8.36 -55.94
CA GLY A 600 0.88 9.76 -56.34
C GLY A 600 1.54 10.67 -55.29
N PHE A 601 1.86 10.17 -54.08
CA PHE A 601 2.53 10.95 -53.02
C PHE A 601 3.90 10.37 -52.66
N ALA A 602 4.83 11.25 -52.28
CA ALA A 602 6.13 10.85 -51.76
C ALA A 602 5.98 10.09 -50.43
N VAL A 603 6.80 9.05 -50.26
CA VAL A 603 6.94 8.27 -49.02
C VAL A 603 8.41 8.29 -48.61
N SER A 604 8.67 8.45 -47.31
CA SER A 604 10.02 8.48 -46.77
C SER A 604 10.32 7.18 -46.04
N TYR A 605 11.52 6.65 -46.24
CA TYR A 605 12.03 5.47 -45.52
C TYR A 605 13.30 5.83 -44.75
N ARG A 606 13.48 5.23 -43.59
CA ARG A 606 14.74 5.26 -42.83
C ARG A 606 15.44 3.91 -42.96
N LEU A 607 16.68 3.93 -43.44
CA LEU A 607 17.55 2.77 -43.43
C LEU A 607 18.46 2.84 -42.21
N THR A 608 18.54 1.76 -41.45
CA THR A 608 19.43 1.65 -40.29
C THR A 608 20.30 0.42 -40.45
N ALA A 609 21.62 0.60 -40.47
CA ALA A 609 22.60 -0.49 -40.45
C ALA A 609 23.45 -0.36 -39.18
N ARG A 610 23.63 -1.45 -38.44
CA ARG A 610 24.47 -1.49 -37.23
C ARG A 610 25.27 -2.78 -37.14
N ASN A 611 26.52 -2.67 -36.70
CA ASN A 611 27.31 -3.82 -36.28
C ASN A 611 26.69 -4.38 -35.00
N VAL A 612 26.31 -5.65 -35.03
CA VAL A 612 25.81 -6.38 -33.85
C VAL A 612 26.77 -7.47 -33.41
N GLY A 613 27.86 -7.70 -34.14
CA GLY A 613 28.95 -8.60 -33.77
C GLY A 613 29.96 -7.99 -32.79
N THR A 614 31.01 -8.75 -32.46
CA THR A 614 32.04 -8.40 -31.47
C THR A 614 33.36 -7.95 -32.10
N VAL A 615 33.46 -8.04 -33.43
CA VAL A 615 34.58 -7.49 -34.20
C VAL A 615 34.07 -6.43 -35.18
N PRO A 616 34.86 -5.38 -35.47
CA PRO A 616 34.53 -4.43 -36.52
C PRO A 616 34.29 -5.16 -37.84
N VAL A 617 33.12 -4.95 -38.44
CA VAL A 617 32.86 -5.42 -39.80
C VAL A 617 33.37 -4.36 -40.77
N ALA A 618 34.12 -4.78 -41.79
CA ALA A 618 34.69 -3.88 -42.78
C ALA A 618 33.61 -3.01 -43.46
N ALA A 619 33.98 -1.78 -43.84
CA ALA A 619 33.10 -0.88 -44.59
C ALA A 619 32.59 -1.59 -45.85
N GLY A 620 31.27 -1.62 -46.03
CA GLY A 620 30.60 -2.31 -47.11
C GLY A 620 29.46 -1.48 -47.67
N ASN A 621 29.16 -1.65 -48.95
CA ASN A 621 28.12 -0.87 -49.61
C ASN A 621 26.72 -1.33 -49.18
N LEU A 622 25.96 -0.46 -48.52
CA LEU A 622 24.54 -0.67 -48.27
C LEU A 622 23.78 -0.51 -49.59
N ARG A 623 22.92 -1.48 -49.95
CA ARG A 623 22.11 -1.43 -51.17
C ARG A 623 20.64 -1.64 -50.85
N LEU A 624 19.78 -0.79 -51.43
CA LEU A 624 18.33 -0.92 -51.38
C LEU A 624 17.77 -1.05 -52.80
N THR A 625 17.06 -2.14 -53.06
CA THR A 625 16.32 -2.35 -54.30
C THR A 625 14.91 -1.74 -54.16
N ILE A 626 14.60 -0.80 -55.04
CA ILE A 626 13.33 -0.08 -55.14
C ILE A 626 12.61 -0.61 -56.39
N PRO A 627 11.42 -1.22 -56.25
CA PRO A 627 10.66 -1.70 -57.40
C PRO A 627 10.16 -0.51 -58.24
N GLU A 628 10.76 -0.29 -59.41
CA GLU A 628 10.45 0.85 -60.29
C GLU A 628 9.01 0.85 -60.82
N THR A 629 8.34 -0.31 -60.79
CA THR A 629 6.93 -0.44 -61.15
C THR A 629 5.98 0.14 -60.11
N LEU A 630 6.45 0.38 -58.88
CA LEU A 630 5.64 0.82 -57.73
C LEU A 630 6.13 2.14 -57.13
N LEU A 631 7.43 2.39 -57.16
CA LEU A 631 8.07 3.53 -56.51
C LEU A 631 9.16 4.12 -57.42
N ALA A 632 9.24 5.45 -57.45
CA ALA A 632 10.34 6.18 -58.05
C ALA A 632 11.23 6.75 -56.95
N TYR A 633 12.55 6.55 -57.05
CA TYR A 633 13.50 7.20 -56.14
C TYR A 633 13.54 8.71 -56.38
N VAL A 634 13.53 9.48 -55.30
CA VAL A 634 13.58 10.96 -55.36
C VAL A 634 14.91 11.47 -54.82
N SER A 635 15.22 11.17 -53.55
CA SER A 635 16.46 11.58 -52.89
C SER A 635 16.71 10.76 -51.62
N SER A 636 17.92 10.87 -51.06
CA SER A 636 18.29 10.33 -49.75
C SER A 636 19.30 11.24 -49.04
N THR A 637 19.42 11.08 -47.74
CA THR A 637 20.45 11.75 -46.92
C THR A 637 21.06 10.73 -45.96
N PRO A 638 22.37 10.44 -46.04
CA PRO A 638 23.35 10.95 -47.01
C PRO A 638 22.98 10.61 -48.47
N ALA A 639 23.52 11.37 -49.43
CA ALA A 639 23.20 11.19 -50.85
C ALA A 639 23.71 9.83 -51.35
N GLY A 640 22.78 8.96 -51.77
CA GLY A 640 23.10 7.66 -52.37
C GLY A 640 23.27 7.72 -53.88
N THR A 641 24.04 6.77 -54.44
CA THR A 641 24.15 6.55 -55.88
C THR A 641 23.00 5.66 -56.34
N HIS A 642 22.13 6.18 -57.22
CA HIS A 642 20.97 5.48 -57.76
C HIS A 642 21.21 5.05 -59.22
N ALA A 643 21.04 3.76 -59.52
CA ALA A 643 21.20 3.19 -60.85
C ALA A 643 20.19 2.06 -61.07
N GLY A 644 19.30 2.22 -62.06
CA GLY A 644 18.15 1.34 -62.24
C GLY A 644 17.36 1.19 -60.94
N SER A 645 16.95 -0.03 -60.62
CA SER A 645 16.15 -0.31 -59.43
C SER A 645 16.91 -0.25 -58.11
N THR A 646 18.19 0.17 -58.07
CA THR A 646 19.02 0.07 -56.85
C THR A 646 19.60 1.42 -56.44
N THR A 647 19.50 1.74 -55.16
CA THR A 647 20.21 2.85 -54.52
C THR A 647 21.27 2.32 -53.56
N SER A 648 22.46 2.92 -53.55
CA SER A 648 23.58 2.46 -52.74
C SER A 648 24.29 3.58 -51.98
N TRP A 649 24.84 3.23 -50.81
CA TRP A 649 25.59 4.10 -49.92
C TRP A 649 26.87 3.38 -49.47
N ALA A 650 28.00 4.10 -49.47
CA ALA A 650 29.31 3.58 -49.09
C ALA A 650 29.53 3.61 -47.57
#